data_AF-A0A971ZLI9-F1
#
_entry.id   AF-A0A971ZLI9-F1
#
_cell.length_a   1.000
_cell.length_b   1.000
_cell.length_c   1.000
_cell.angle_alpha   90.00
_cell.angle_beta   90.00
_cell.angle_gamma   90.00
#
_symmetry.space_group_name_H-M   'P 1'
#
loop_
_entity.id
_entity.type
_entity.pdbx_description
1 polymer ?
#
loop_
_entity_poly.entity_id
_entity_poly.type
_entity_poly.pdbx_seq_one_letter_code
_entity_poly.pdbx_strand_id
1 'polypeptide(L)'
;MDNQIKLIASRIAELRAIRGKTVAEMAAVTGVTEEEYLRAEAGELDLSFTFVHNCARELGVDITALIKGEDARLKTFSVVRAGEGMRLQRRRGFKYEHLASAFAGRLSEPFLVTVPYDAEAEQKPIPLSSHVGEEFDFVLRGTLKVQVAGHTEILHAGDAIYYDSSQPHGMIAVGGEPCEFIAVVTDALGRASTYGVEVEKREEAPVATVRYGDFVVAKERDGVLVDIEFPDADKFNFAFDCVDKIAAEQPDKLAMLHVASDYTERRFTFGDMSRLSSKAANYFASLGIGRGDRVMLVLKRHWQFWPCILGLHKLGAVAIPATHLLMKKDFEYRFEKAGVAALVCTVEGETIAEAEAALASSPTVRVLVSVNGRRDGWHSFDDEFMACSDVFERTDDTPCGDDDLLEYFSSGTTGYPKVVLHSHKYPLGHFITAKYWHNVREDGLHFTISDTGWGKAMWGKLYGQWLCGGAVFTYDFNKFEAADILPMFEKYKITTFCAPPTMYRFFIKEDLSKYDFSSVTCATVAGEALNPEVYQKFLDATGLALKEGYGQTETTLVIANLYGTKEKPGSMGLPSPLYDIDLVDADGKPVPTGETGEIVIRVNGGMPCGLFKEYYNDSEATQNAWAGGVYHTGDMAWRDEDGYFWYVSRCDDIIKSSGYRIGPFEIESVIMELPFVLECAVTGVPDEVRGQVVRATIVPVKGYVPTEESVKIVQEYVKTHTAPYKYPRIVEFVDELPKTISGKIKRVDIRNR
;
A
#
# COMPACT_ATOMS: atom_id res chain seq x y z
N MET A 1 -9.27 -32.72 51.14
CA MET A 1 -9.59 -33.88 50.29
C MET A 1 -11.09 -34.04 50.08
N ASP A 2 -11.94 -33.84 51.10
CA ASP A 2 -13.42 -33.94 50.99
C ASP A 2 -14.07 -33.21 49.81
N ASN A 3 -13.59 -32.03 49.45
CA ASN A 3 -14.18 -31.27 48.35
C ASN A 3 -13.94 -31.94 46.99
N GLN A 4 -12.82 -32.66 46.84
CA GLN A 4 -12.45 -33.31 45.58
C GLN A 4 -13.22 -34.61 45.35
N ILE A 5 -13.47 -35.39 46.41
CA ILE A 5 -14.28 -36.62 46.33
C ILE A 5 -15.71 -36.28 45.92
N LYS A 6 -16.32 -35.25 46.53
CA LYS A 6 -17.66 -34.78 46.14
C LYS A 6 -17.74 -34.28 44.70
N LEU A 7 -16.68 -33.63 44.20
CA LEU A 7 -16.58 -33.20 42.81
C LEU A 7 -16.49 -34.37 41.83
N ILE A 8 -15.74 -35.42 42.17
CA ILE A 8 -15.64 -36.64 41.35
C ILE A 8 -16.99 -37.38 41.37
N ALA A 9 -17.59 -37.54 42.54
CA ALA A 9 -18.88 -38.18 42.73
C ALA A 9 -20.00 -37.47 41.95
N SER A 10 -20.06 -36.13 42.03
CA SER A 10 -21.02 -35.30 41.27
C SER A 10 -20.87 -35.49 39.76
N ARG A 11 -19.63 -35.62 39.24
CA ARG A 11 -19.39 -35.86 37.81
C ARG A 11 -19.83 -37.26 37.38
N ILE A 12 -19.57 -38.27 38.22
CA ILE A 12 -20.06 -39.63 37.98
C ILE A 12 -21.59 -39.63 37.95
N ALA A 13 -22.23 -38.89 38.88
CA ALA A 13 -23.68 -38.77 38.95
C ALA A 13 -24.29 -38.13 37.70
N GLU A 14 -23.73 -36.98 37.29
CA GLU A 14 -24.16 -36.25 36.10
C GLU A 14 -23.99 -37.09 34.84
N LEU A 15 -22.83 -37.73 34.67
CA LEU A 15 -22.55 -38.55 33.48
C LEU A 15 -23.41 -39.81 33.45
N ARG A 16 -23.67 -40.46 34.60
CA ARG A 16 -24.60 -41.58 34.70
C ARG A 16 -26.00 -41.17 34.24
N ALA A 17 -26.49 -40.02 34.70
CA ALA A 17 -27.78 -39.49 34.30
C ALA A 17 -27.82 -39.16 32.80
N ILE A 18 -26.79 -38.50 32.26
CA ILE A 18 -26.68 -38.17 30.82
C ILE A 18 -26.65 -39.42 29.95
N ARG A 19 -25.95 -40.47 30.38
CA ARG A 19 -25.86 -41.76 29.67
C ARG A 19 -27.06 -42.67 29.90
N GLY A 20 -28.06 -42.22 30.66
CA GLY A 20 -29.28 -42.99 30.94
C GLY A 20 -29.03 -44.28 31.71
N LYS A 21 -27.89 -44.40 32.42
CA LYS A 21 -27.53 -45.61 33.17
C LYS A 21 -28.25 -45.62 34.51
N THR A 22 -28.87 -46.76 34.82
CA THR A 22 -29.52 -46.95 36.12
C THR A 22 -28.47 -47.16 37.22
N VAL A 23 -28.85 -46.87 38.46
CA VAL A 23 -28.01 -47.14 39.64
C VAL A 23 -27.67 -48.63 39.72
N ALA A 24 -28.63 -49.50 39.42
CA ALA A 24 -28.45 -50.95 39.37
C ALA A 24 -27.36 -51.39 38.39
N GLU A 25 -27.36 -50.83 37.17
CA GLU A 25 -26.32 -51.13 36.17
C GLU A 25 -24.94 -50.68 36.63
N MET A 26 -24.85 -49.48 37.19
CA MET A 26 -23.57 -48.93 37.64
C MET A 26 -23.03 -49.64 38.88
N ALA A 27 -23.89 -50.02 39.81
CA ALA A 27 -23.54 -50.83 40.96
C ALA A 27 -22.98 -52.20 40.53
N ALA A 28 -23.64 -52.85 39.55
CA ALA A 28 -23.21 -54.14 39.03
C ALA A 28 -21.79 -54.08 38.41
N VAL A 29 -21.48 -53.05 37.62
CA VAL A 29 -20.16 -52.95 36.96
C VAL A 29 -19.05 -52.46 37.88
N THR A 30 -19.39 -51.72 38.94
CA THR A 30 -18.43 -51.28 39.95
C THR A 30 -18.21 -52.33 41.04
N GLY A 31 -19.05 -53.37 41.09
CA GLY A 31 -18.94 -54.48 42.03
C GLY A 31 -19.36 -54.12 43.45
N VAL A 32 -20.19 -53.08 43.61
CA VAL A 32 -20.76 -52.65 44.90
C VAL A 32 -22.28 -52.80 44.91
N THR A 33 -22.92 -52.71 46.07
CA THR A 33 -24.39 -52.71 46.14
C THR A 33 -24.98 -51.39 45.65
N GLU A 34 -26.27 -51.36 45.25
CA GLU A 34 -26.93 -50.13 44.79
C GLU A 34 -26.93 -49.02 45.86
N GLU A 35 -27.06 -49.39 47.13
CA GLU A 35 -27.01 -48.44 48.25
C GLU A 35 -25.60 -47.87 48.44
N GLU A 36 -24.56 -48.69 48.33
CA GLU A 36 -23.17 -48.23 48.37
C GLU A 36 -22.82 -47.36 47.16
N TYR A 37 -23.35 -47.70 45.98
CA TYR A 37 -23.18 -46.90 44.78
C TYR A 37 -23.79 -45.51 44.95
N LEU A 38 -25.02 -45.41 45.46
CA LEU A 38 -25.70 -44.14 45.71
C LEU A 38 -24.94 -43.25 46.71
N ARG A 39 -24.36 -43.85 47.75
CA ARG A 39 -23.55 -43.12 48.73
C ARG A 39 -22.20 -42.68 48.16
N ALA A 40 -21.59 -43.50 47.30
CA ALA A 40 -20.41 -43.14 46.54
C ALA A 40 -20.69 -41.99 45.56
N GLU A 41 -21.85 -42.03 44.88
CA GLU A 41 -22.33 -41.01 43.94
C GLU A 41 -22.71 -39.69 44.65
N ALA A 42 -23.18 -39.76 45.90
CA ALA A 42 -23.39 -38.58 46.76
C ALA A 42 -22.08 -37.98 47.34
N GLY A 43 -20.94 -38.64 47.09
CA GLY A 43 -19.63 -38.24 47.61
C GLY A 43 -19.51 -38.41 49.12
N GLU A 44 -20.26 -39.36 49.69
CA GLU A 44 -20.26 -39.72 51.12
C GLU A 44 -19.29 -40.86 51.44
N LEU A 45 -18.75 -41.52 50.41
CA LEU A 45 -17.76 -42.59 50.52
C LEU A 45 -16.48 -42.22 49.76
N ASP A 46 -15.35 -42.75 50.24
CA ASP A 46 -14.08 -42.59 49.55
C ASP A 46 -14.06 -43.45 48.28
N LEU A 47 -13.68 -42.84 47.16
CA LEU A 47 -13.81 -43.47 45.85
C LEU A 47 -12.51 -44.19 45.48
N SER A 48 -12.51 -45.52 45.55
CA SER A 48 -11.34 -46.29 45.12
C SER A 48 -11.04 -46.08 43.63
N PHE A 49 -9.76 -46.17 43.27
CA PHE A 49 -9.36 -46.04 41.86
C PHE A 49 -10.10 -47.03 40.96
N THR A 50 -10.28 -48.28 41.41
CA THR A 50 -11.02 -49.32 40.68
C THR A 50 -12.48 -48.94 40.47
N PHE A 51 -13.12 -48.33 41.48
CA PHE A 51 -14.50 -47.85 41.37
C PHE A 51 -14.62 -46.74 40.32
N VAL A 52 -13.74 -45.73 40.39
CA VAL A 52 -13.74 -44.61 39.43
C VAL A 52 -13.37 -45.08 38.03
N HIS A 53 -12.45 -46.03 37.90
CA HIS A 53 -12.06 -46.63 36.63
C HIS A 53 -13.20 -47.41 35.98
N ASN A 54 -13.91 -48.24 36.76
CA ASN A 54 -15.05 -49.00 36.25
C ASN A 54 -16.21 -48.05 35.88
N CYS A 55 -16.43 -46.98 36.65
CA CYS A 55 -17.35 -45.91 36.27
C CYS A 55 -16.94 -45.23 34.96
N ALA A 56 -15.67 -44.84 34.81
CA ALA A 56 -15.15 -44.20 33.61
C ALA A 56 -15.35 -45.08 32.37
N ARG A 57 -15.02 -46.37 32.50
CA ARG A 57 -15.17 -47.37 31.45
C ARG A 57 -16.64 -47.56 31.06
N GLU A 58 -17.53 -47.70 32.04
CA GLU A 58 -18.96 -47.91 31.76
C GLU A 58 -19.63 -46.65 31.19
N LEU A 59 -19.20 -45.46 31.61
CA LEU A 59 -19.73 -44.19 31.14
C LEU A 59 -19.07 -43.70 29.84
N GLY A 60 -18.06 -44.43 29.36
CA GLY A 60 -17.34 -44.16 28.11
C GLY A 60 -16.53 -42.87 28.14
N VAL A 61 -15.85 -42.58 29.26
CA VAL A 61 -15.02 -41.38 29.44
C VAL A 61 -13.65 -41.74 30.00
N ASP A 62 -12.64 -40.88 29.78
CA ASP A 62 -11.33 -41.07 30.41
C ASP A 62 -11.42 -40.87 31.93
N ILE A 63 -10.71 -41.71 32.69
CA ILE A 63 -10.73 -41.65 34.16
C ILE A 63 -10.22 -40.31 34.70
N THR A 64 -9.30 -39.63 33.99
CA THR A 64 -8.80 -38.32 34.37
C THR A 64 -9.85 -37.21 34.22
N ALA A 65 -10.83 -37.37 33.32
CA ALA A 65 -11.97 -36.46 33.20
C ALA A 65 -12.84 -36.49 34.46
N LEU A 66 -13.09 -37.68 35.02
CA LEU A 66 -13.80 -37.83 36.29
C LEU A 66 -12.98 -37.25 37.46
N ILE A 67 -11.68 -37.56 37.53
CA ILE A 67 -10.81 -37.20 38.66
C ILE A 67 -10.49 -35.69 38.71
N LYS A 68 -10.11 -35.09 37.58
CA LYS A 68 -9.63 -33.71 37.52
C LYS A 68 -10.72 -32.72 37.07
N GLY A 69 -11.74 -33.18 36.35
CA GLY A 69 -12.80 -32.33 35.81
C GLY A 69 -12.29 -31.32 34.78
N GLU A 70 -11.19 -31.69 34.15
CA GLU A 70 -10.67 -31.01 32.99
C GLU A 70 -11.14 -31.81 31.79
N ASP A 71 -12.33 -31.45 31.33
CA ASP A 71 -12.64 -31.51 29.91
C ASP A 71 -12.59 -30.08 29.35
N ALA A 72 -12.34 -29.99 28.05
CA ALA A 72 -12.23 -28.74 27.31
C ALA A 72 -13.37 -27.77 27.66
N ARG A 73 -13.05 -26.66 28.34
CA ARG A 73 -14.05 -25.66 28.70
C ARG A 73 -14.29 -24.66 27.58
N LEU A 74 -15.49 -24.67 27.02
CA LEU A 74 -16.13 -23.50 26.41
C LEU A 74 -16.78 -22.70 27.55
N LYS A 75 -16.53 -21.38 27.64
CA LYS A 75 -17.03 -20.58 28.77
C LYS A 75 -18.48 -20.13 28.68
N THR A 76 -19.16 -20.34 27.54
CA THR A 76 -20.62 -20.15 27.37
C THR A 76 -21.07 -20.78 26.03
N PHE A 77 -21.36 -19.99 24.99
CA PHE A 77 -21.55 -20.41 23.60
C PHE A 77 -20.92 -19.33 22.71
N SER A 78 -20.52 -19.70 21.50
CA SER A 78 -20.18 -18.76 20.42
C SER A 78 -21.09 -19.05 19.23
N VAL A 79 -21.64 -18.01 18.62
CA VAL A 79 -22.39 -18.13 17.35
C VAL A 79 -21.48 -17.60 16.25
N VAL A 80 -21.02 -18.48 15.38
CA VAL A 80 -20.39 -18.13 14.11
C VAL A 80 -21.48 -18.23 13.04
N ARG A 81 -21.77 -17.12 12.35
CA ARG A 81 -22.80 -17.10 11.31
C ARG A 81 -22.19 -17.48 9.96
N ALA A 82 -23.04 -17.91 9.02
CA ALA A 82 -22.61 -18.36 7.70
C ALA A 82 -21.66 -17.34 7.04
N GLY A 83 -20.44 -17.78 6.70
CA GLY A 83 -19.43 -16.95 6.05
C GLY A 83 -18.39 -16.29 6.96
N GLU A 84 -18.50 -16.42 8.29
CA GLU A 84 -17.62 -15.73 9.25
C GLU A 84 -16.48 -16.61 9.83
N GLY A 85 -16.26 -17.81 9.27
CA GLY A 85 -15.14 -18.69 9.61
C GLY A 85 -13.99 -18.63 8.59
N MET A 86 -12.75 -18.92 9.03
CA MET A 86 -11.56 -18.93 8.16
C MET A 86 -11.59 -20.13 7.18
N ARG A 87 -11.22 -19.92 5.91
CA ARG A 87 -11.28 -20.91 4.82
C ARG A 87 -9.95 -21.65 4.63
N LEU A 88 -9.98 -22.98 4.55
CA LEU A 88 -8.84 -23.86 4.20
C LEU A 88 -9.13 -24.67 2.92
N GLN A 89 -8.10 -25.24 2.27
CA GLN A 89 -8.14 -25.82 0.91
C GLN A 89 -8.18 -27.36 0.96
N ARG A 90 -9.16 -28.01 0.30
CA ARG A 90 -9.36 -29.47 0.21
C ARG A 90 -9.87 -29.92 -1.19
N ARG A 91 -9.90 -31.25 -1.41
CA ARG A 91 -10.11 -32.00 -2.68
C ARG A 91 -11.23 -31.50 -3.61
N ARG A 92 -10.97 -31.62 -4.91
CA ARG A 92 -11.85 -31.18 -5.99
C ARG A 92 -13.21 -31.89 -5.94
N GLY A 93 -14.27 -31.09 -5.93
CA GLY A 93 -15.67 -31.55 -5.86
C GLY A 93 -16.28 -31.45 -4.46
N PHE A 94 -15.50 -31.44 -3.38
CA PHE A 94 -16.06 -31.50 -2.02
C PHE A 94 -16.09 -30.10 -1.39
N LYS A 95 -17.21 -29.72 -0.78
CA LYS A 95 -17.35 -28.50 0.03
C LYS A 95 -17.01 -28.87 1.47
N TYR A 96 -16.12 -28.14 2.14
CA TYR A 96 -15.81 -28.34 3.57
C TYR A 96 -15.99 -27.01 4.29
N GLU A 97 -16.86 -26.94 5.29
CA GLU A 97 -17.13 -25.78 6.12
C GLU A 97 -16.55 -26.04 7.53
N HIS A 98 -15.53 -25.26 7.91
CA HIS A 98 -14.83 -25.40 9.18
C HIS A 98 -15.55 -24.64 10.29
N LEU A 99 -15.99 -25.34 11.34
CA LEU A 99 -16.64 -24.71 12.48
C LEU A 99 -15.63 -24.52 13.63
N ALA A 100 -15.02 -23.32 13.66
CA ALA A 100 -14.24 -22.69 14.74
C ALA A 100 -12.69 -22.64 14.62
N SER A 101 -12.16 -21.48 14.21
CA SER A 101 -10.72 -21.14 14.17
C SER A 101 -10.06 -20.95 15.54
N ALA A 102 -10.76 -21.21 16.65
CA ALA A 102 -10.21 -21.12 18.01
C ALA A 102 -9.72 -22.48 18.57
N PHE A 103 -9.70 -23.54 17.76
CA PHE A 103 -9.36 -24.91 18.18
C PHE A 103 -8.07 -25.48 17.59
N ALA A 104 -7.28 -24.67 16.86
CA ALA A 104 -6.01 -25.10 16.31
C ALA A 104 -5.12 -25.73 17.40
N GLY A 105 -4.75 -27.00 17.22
CA GLY A 105 -3.90 -27.75 18.14
C GLY A 105 -4.63 -28.55 19.24
N ARG A 106 -5.91 -28.94 19.05
CA ARG A 106 -6.62 -29.89 19.93
C ARG A 106 -6.86 -31.25 19.25
N LEU A 107 -7.19 -32.28 20.05
CA LEU A 107 -7.21 -33.71 19.67
C LEU A 107 -8.15 -34.10 18.51
N SER A 108 -9.15 -33.29 18.14
CA SER A 108 -10.16 -33.61 17.12
C SER A 108 -10.70 -32.36 16.44
N GLU A 109 -10.87 -32.35 15.11
CA GLU A 109 -11.37 -31.20 14.33
C GLU A 109 -12.63 -31.56 13.52
N PRO A 110 -13.77 -30.86 13.72
CA PRO A 110 -15.00 -31.08 12.95
C PRO A 110 -15.12 -30.23 11.68
N PHE A 111 -15.64 -30.83 10.61
CA PHE A 111 -15.87 -30.26 9.28
C PHE A 111 -17.30 -30.56 8.85
N LEU A 112 -18.04 -29.60 8.31
CA LEU A 112 -19.28 -29.85 7.58
C LEU A 112 -18.95 -30.05 6.10
N VAL A 113 -19.15 -31.24 5.58
CA VAL A 113 -18.78 -31.67 4.24
C VAL A 113 -20.00 -31.77 3.33
N THR A 114 -19.99 -31.14 2.16
CA THR A 114 -20.97 -31.35 1.09
C THR A 114 -20.30 -32.06 -0.08
N VAL A 115 -20.78 -33.25 -0.42
CA VAL A 115 -20.36 -34.03 -1.58
C VAL A 115 -21.42 -33.87 -2.66
N PRO A 116 -21.11 -33.26 -3.81
CA PRO A 116 -22.04 -33.10 -4.90
C PRO A 116 -22.34 -34.47 -5.52
N TYR A 117 -23.58 -34.63 -5.96
CA TYR A 117 -23.93 -35.78 -6.77
C TYR A 117 -23.35 -35.64 -8.17
N ASP A 118 -22.65 -36.68 -8.61
CA ASP A 118 -22.17 -36.82 -9.98
C ASP A 118 -22.55 -38.22 -10.48
N ALA A 119 -23.44 -38.24 -11.48
CA ALA A 119 -23.96 -39.46 -12.08
C ALA A 119 -22.86 -40.32 -12.74
N GLU A 120 -21.76 -39.72 -13.21
CA GLU A 120 -20.63 -40.48 -13.74
C GLU A 120 -19.75 -41.05 -12.63
N ALA A 121 -19.59 -40.33 -11.52
CA ALA A 121 -18.79 -40.78 -10.38
C ALA A 121 -19.44 -41.97 -9.66
N GLU A 122 -20.77 -42.03 -9.62
CA GLU A 122 -21.54 -43.17 -9.08
C GLU A 122 -21.29 -44.48 -9.84
N GLN A 123 -20.93 -44.38 -11.12
CA GLN A 123 -20.64 -45.52 -12.02
C GLN A 123 -19.15 -45.90 -12.05
N LYS A 124 -18.27 -45.09 -11.45
CA LYS A 124 -16.80 -45.29 -11.43
C LYS A 124 -16.33 -45.76 -10.05
N PRO A 125 -15.18 -46.46 -9.95
CA PRO A 125 -14.61 -46.83 -8.65
C PRO A 125 -14.34 -45.59 -7.78
N ILE A 126 -14.64 -45.69 -6.48
CA ILE A 126 -14.43 -44.59 -5.53
C ILE A 126 -12.93 -44.29 -5.43
N PRO A 127 -12.49 -43.05 -5.70
CA PRO A 127 -11.09 -42.66 -5.50
C PRO A 127 -10.73 -42.74 -4.00
N LEU A 128 -9.68 -43.49 -3.67
CA LEU A 128 -9.27 -43.71 -2.28
C LEU A 128 -8.10 -42.79 -1.87
N SER A 129 -8.03 -42.50 -0.58
CA SER A 129 -6.95 -41.82 0.15
C SER A 129 -6.65 -42.56 1.42
N SER A 130 -5.49 -42.29 2.03
CA SER A 130 -5.20 -42.68 3.40
C SER A 130 -4.49 -41.53 4.10
N HIS A 131 -4.75 -41.33 5.38
CA HIS A 131 -4.05 -40.38 6.24
C HIS A 131 -4.04 -40.87 7.69
N VAL A 132 -2.98 -40.57 8.44
CA VAL A 132 -2.84 -41.06 9.83
C VAL A 132 -3.88 -40.38 10.72
N GLY A 133 -4.71 -41.17 11.43
CA GLY A 133 -5.75 -40.66 12.32
C GLY A 133 -6.97 -41.58 12.40
N GLU A 134 -8.01 -41.11 13.09
CA GLU A 134 -9.36 -41.70 13.03
C GLU A 134 -10.36 -40.64 12.54
N GLU A 135 -11.38 -41.03 11.80
CA GLU A 135 -12.38 -40.13 11.21
C GLU A 135 -13.79 -40.60 11.53
N PHE A 136 -14.63 -39.66 11.99
CA PHE A 136 -16.05 -39.84 12.27
C PHE A 136 -16.90 -39.00 11.33
N ASP A 137 -17.71 -39.63 10.49
CA ASP A 137 -18.62 -38.95 9.58
C ASP A 137 -20.07 -39.15 10.02
N PHE A 138 -20.88 -38.09 10.07
CA PHE A 138 -22.32 -38.13 10.39
C PHE A 138 -23.14 -37.40 9.33
N VAL A 139 -23.98 -38.14 8.59
CA VAL A 139 -24.74 -37.59 7.47
C VAL A 139 -25.90 -36.73 7.94
N LEU A 140 -25.92 -35.47 7.52
CA LEU A 140 -26.98 -34.51 7.83
C LEU A 140 -28.12 -34.56 6.80
N ARG A 141 -27.78 -34.74 5.52
CA ARG A 141 -28.75 -34.74 4.41
C ARG A 141 -28.19 -35.47 3.19
N GLY A 142 -29.03 -36.12 2.39
CA GLY A 142 -28.60 -36.86 1.20
C GLY A 142 -28.15 -38.28 1.51
N THR A 143 -27.44 -38.91 0.56
CA THR A 143 -26.94 -40.29 0.70
C THR A 143 -25.47 -40.36 0.31
N LEU A 144 -24.63 -40.90 1.20
CA LEU A 144 -23.19 -41.02 1.06
C LEU A 144 -22.80 -42.48 0.91
N LYS A 145 -22.15 -42.84 -0.20
CA LYS A 145 -21.51 -44.15 -0.36
C LYS A 145 -20.06 -44.02 0.07
N VAL A 146 -19.68 -44.70 1.15
CA VAL A 146 -18.33 -44.67 1.72
C VAL A 146 -17.66 -46.02 1.49
N GLN A 147 -16.39 -46.01 1.10
CA GLN A 147 -15.55 -47.19 1.02
C GLN A 147 -14.37 -47.04 1.96
N VAL A 148 -14.12 -48.01 2.84
CA VAL A 148 -12.99 -48.05 3.77
C VAL A 148 -12.38 -49.44 3.75
N ALA A 149 -11.07 -49.54 3.55
CA ALA A 149 -10.32 -50.81 3.55
C ALA A 149 -10.94 -51.89 2.63
N GLY A 150 -11.50 -51.47 1.48
CA GLY A 150 -12.15 -52.36 0.51
C GLY A 150 -13.60 -52.75 0.80
N HIS A 151 -14.18 -52.30 1.92
CA HIS A 151 -15.60 -52.49 2.24
C HIS A 151 -16.38 -51.23 1.87
N THR A 152 -17.56 -51.40 1.30
CA THR A 152 -18.39 -50.29 0.84
C THR A 152 -19.74 -50.31 1.52
N GLU A 153 -20.12 -49.18 2.10
CA GLU A 153 -21.41 -48.97 2.76
C GLU A 153 -22.12 -47.74 2.20
N ILE A 154 -23.44 -47.71 2.33
CA ILE A 154 -24.28 -46.57 1.95
C ILE A 154 -24.93 -46.01 3.21
N LEU A 155 -24.66 -44.74 3.48
CA LEU A 155 -25.12 -44.00 4.66
C LEU A 155 -26.17 -42.97 4.21
N HIS A 156 -27.28 -42.90 4.93
CA HIS A 156 -28.35 -41.92 4.72
C HIS A 156 -28.32 -40.84 5.81
N ALA A 157 -29.09 -39.77 5.61
CA ALA A 157 -29.25 -38.73 6.62
C ALA A 157 -29.65 -39.32 8.00
N GLY A 158 -28.84 -39.03 9.02
CA GLY A 158 -28.94 -39.57 10.37
C GLY A 158 -27.95 -40.71 10.67
N ASP A 159 -27.30 -41.28 9.65
CA ASP A 159 -26.32 -42.36 9.81
C ASP A 159 -24.90 -41.80 10.02
N ALA A 160 -24.05 -42.61 10.66
CA ALA A 160 -22.64 -42.28 10.84
C ALA A 160 -21.71 -43.47 10.62
N ILE A 161 -20.46 -43.15 10.32
CA ILE A 161 -19.37 -44.12 10.24
C ILE A 161 -18.15 -43.59 10.99
N TYR A 162 -17.48 -44.47 11.75
CA TYR A 162 -16.20 -44.17 12.40
C TYR A 162 -15.16 -45.16 11.92
N TYR A 163 -14.00 -44.68 11.49
CA TYR A 163 -12.98 -45.55 10.92
C TYR A 163 -11.55 -45.04 11.11
N ASP A 164 -10.59 -45.96 11.04
CA ASP A 164 -9.15 -45.66 10.97
C ASP A 164 -8.83 -45.10 9.58
N SER A 165 -8.52 -43.81 9.52
CA SER A 165 -8.28 -43.09 8.27
C SER A 165 -6.95 -43.50 7.63
N SER A 166 -6.08 -44.25 8.33
CA SER A 166 -4.83 -44.76 7.75
C SER A 166 -5.09 -45.86 6.72
N GLN A 167 -6.27 -46.47 6.75
CA GLN A 167 -6.71 -47.40 5.72
C GLN A 167 -7.16 -46.64 4.46
N PRO A 168 -6.98 -47.19 3.24
CA PRO A 168 -7.51 -46.59 2.02
C PRO A 168 -9.04 -46.42 2.10
N HIS A 169 -9.49 -45.17 2.09
CA HIS A 169 -10.90 -44.81 2.18
C HIS A 169 -11.26 -43.69 1.19
N GLY A 170 -12.53 -43.64 0.81
CA GLY A 170 -13.09 -42.61 -0.05
C GLY A 170 -14.61 -42.64 0.01
N MET A 171 -15.24 -41.59 -0.48
CA MET A 171 -16.69 -41.46 -0.38
C MET A 171 -17.25 -40.67 -1.56
N ILE A 172 -18.49 -40.93 -1.95
CA ILE A 172 -19.19 -40.20 -3.01
C ILE A 172 -20.66 -40.02 -2.63
N ALA A 173 -21.30 -38.95 -3.11
CA ALA A 173 -22.75 -38.81 -2.99
C ALA A 173 -23.43 -39.68 -4.05
N VAL A 174 -24.51 -40.35 -3.66
CA VAL A 174 -25.29 -41.26 -4.52
C VAL A 174 -26.78 -40.96 -4.40
N GLY A 175 -27.58 -41.45 -5.34
CA GLY A 175 -29.04 -41.29 -5.28
C GLY A 175 -29.58 -39.94 -5.79
N GLY A 176 -28.85 -39.25 -6.67
CA GLY A 176 -29.38 -38.13 -7.45
C GLY A 176 -29.22 -36.72 -6.86
N GLU A 177 -28.83 -36.63 -5.58
CA GLU A 177 -28.80 -35.37 -4.83
C GLU A 177 -27.48 -35.23 -4.04
N PRO A 178 -26.94 -34.01 -3.86
CA PRO A 178 -25.78 -33.79 -3.00
C PRO A 178 -25.98 -34.31 -1.58
N CYS A 179 -24.90 -34.80 -0.98
CA CYS A 179 -24.89 -35.29 0.39
C CYS A 179 -24.11 -34.34 1.31
N GLU A 180 -24.70 -33.95 2.44
CA GLU A 180 -24.09 -33.14 3.49
C GLU A 180 -23.88 -33.99 4.75
N PHE A 181 -22.68 -33.95 5.34
CA PHE A 181 -22.35 -34.70 6.55
C PHE A 181 -21.28 -33.97 7.39
N ILE A 182 -21.14 -34.29 8.67
CA ILE A 182 -20.11 -33.74 9.54
C ILE A 182 -18.98 -34.77 9.67
N ALA A 183 -17.77 -34.43 9.24
CA ALA A 183 -16.55 -35.22 9.43
C ALA A 183 -15.76 -34.71 10.64
N VAL A 184 -15.32 -35.59 11.53
CA VAL A 184 -14.47 -35.24 12.68
C VAL A 184 -13.21 -36.07 12.62
N VAL A 185 -12.06 -35.44 12.43
CA VAL A 185 -10.77 -36.13 12.27
C VAL A 185 -9.91 -35.95 13.51
N THR A 186 -9.34 -37.03 14.03
CA THR A 186 -8.43 -37.05 15.19
C THR A 186 -7.02 -37.43 14.77
N ASP A 187 -6.01 -36.67 15.20
CA ASP A 187 -4.60 -37.04 15.03
C ASP A 187 -4.17 -37.98 16.17
N ALA A 188 -3.58 -39.12 15.83
CA ALA A 188 -3.14 -40.12 16.80
C ALA A 188 -1.98 -39.65 17.70
N LEU A 189 -1.24 -38.57 17.36
CA LEU A 189 -0.01 -38.17 18.06
C LEU A 189 0.18 -36.66 18.37
N GLY A 190 -0.76 -35.79 18.01
CA GLY A 190 -0.84 -34.40 18.49
C GLY A 190 0.30 -33.46 18.06
N ARG A 191 0.76 -33.51 16.79
CA ARG A 191 1.70 -32.51 16.24
C ARG A 191 1.39 -32.16 14.78
N ALA A 192 1.42 -30.87 14.45
CA ALA A 192 1.18 -30.36 13.10
C ALA A 192 2.27 -30.80 12.10
N SER A 193 1.89 -31.50 11.03
CA SER A 193 2.80 -31.91 9.95
C SER A 193 2.83 -30.91 8.79
N THR A 194 4.00 -30.66 8.24
CA THR A 194 4.21 -29.96 6.97
C THR A 194 3.96 -30.89 5.78
N TYR A 195 3.10 -30.48 4.85
CA TYR A 195 2.95 -31.14 3.54
C TYR A 195 3.53 -30.25 2.44
N GLY A 196 4.49 -30.77 1.68
CA GLY A 196 4.88 -30.22 0.39
C GLY A 196 3.93 -30.74 -0.70
N VAL A 197 3.42 -29.85 -1.55
CA VAL A 197 2.49 -30.21 -2.63
C VAL A 197 2.78 -29.40 -3.89
N GLU A 198 2.93 -30.10 -5.02
CA GLU A 198 2.75 -29.54 -6.37
C GLU A 198 1.27 -29.15 -6.57
N VAL A 199 1.04 -27.88 -6.91
CA VAL A 199 -0.27 -27.23 -6.88
C VAL A 199 -1.07 -27.48 -8.17
N GLU A 200 -2.22 -28.14 -8.08
CA GLU A 200 -3.32 -27.95 -9.04
C GLU A 200 -4.25 -26.81 -8.58
N LYS A 201 -4.55 -25.90 -9.52
CA LYS A 201 -5.20 -24.59 -9.32
C LYS A 201 -6.58 -24.67 -8.63
N ARG A 202 -6.73 -23.86 -7.57
CA ARG A 202 -8.01 -23.46 -6.95
C ARG A 202 -8.76 -22.56 -7.93
N GLU A 203 -10.07 -22.76 -8.11
CA GLU A 203 -10.89 -21.77 -8.80
C GLU A 203 -11.00 -20.50 -7.95
N GLU A 204 -10.61 -19.38 -8.57
CA GLU A 204 -10.49 -18.06 -7.94
C GLU A 204 -11.86 -17.43 -7.72
N ALA A 205 -11.97 -16.55 -6.71
CA ALA A 205 -13.12 -15.65 -6.62
C ALA A 205 -13.28 -14.88 -7.94
N PRO A 206 -14.53 -14.66 -8.41
CA PRO A 206 -14.75 -14.00 -9.67
C PRO A 206 -14.14 -12.59 -9.63
N VAL A 207 -13.21 -12.34 -10.55
CA VAL A 207 -12.61 -11.02 -10.74
C VAL A 207 -13.66 -10.11 -11.37
N ALA A 208 -14.00 -9.03 -10.69
CA ALA A 208 -14.92 -8.02 -11.21
C ALA A 208 -14.16 -7.10 -12.16
N THR A 209 -14.68 -6.94 -13.38
CA THR A 209 -14.18 -5.94 -14.33
C THR A 209 -15.02 -4.68 -14.20
N VAL A 210 -14.41 -3.59 -13.72
CA VAL A 210 -15.05 -2.29 -13.53
C VAL A 210 -14.50 -1.30 -14.54
N ARG A 211 -15.39 -0.65 -15.30
CA ARG A 211 -15.01 0.35 -16.29
C ARG A 211 -15.17 1.75 -15.70
N TYR A 212 -14.08 2.50 -15.64
CA TYR A 212 -14.03 3.88 -15.16
C TYR A 212 -13.81 4.81 -16.35
N GLY A 213 -14.91 5.17 -17.02
CA GLY A 213 -14.85 5.93 -18.28
C GLY A 213 -14.31 5.11 -19.46
N ASP A 214 -13.93 5.79 -20.54
CA ASP A 214 -13.66 5.09 -21.81
C ASP A 214 -12.30 4.40 -21.81
N PHE A 215 -11.34 4.92 -21.04
CA PHE A 215 -9.91 4.59 -21.11
C PHE A 215 -9.39 3.78 -19.93
N VAL A 216 -10.22 3.42 -18.94
CA VAL A 216 -9.75 2.69 -17.75
C VAL A 216 -10.63 1.49 -17.49
N VAL A 217 -10.00 0.33 -17.42
CA VAL A 217 -10.63 -0.93 -17.03
C VAL A 217 -9.83 -1.51 -15.87
N ALA A 218 -10.45 -1.55 -14.70
CA ALA A 218 -9.85 -2.14 -13.51
C ALA A 218 -10.40 -3.55 -13.29
N LYS A 219 -9.53 -4.45 -12.87
CA LYS A 219 -9.89 -5.78 -12.40
C LYS A 219 -9.70 -5.82 -10.91
N GLU A 220 -10.79 -6.07 -10.19
CA GLU A 220 -10.83 -6.06 -8.74
C GLU A 220 -11.21 -7.44 -8.20
N ARG A 221 -10.54 -7.84 -7.12
CA ARG A 221 -10.86 -9.04 -6.35
C ARG A 221 -11.13 -8.59 -4.91
N ASP A 222 -12.35 -8.80 -4.44
CA ASP A 222 -12.79 -8.38 -3.10
C ASP A 222 -12.54 -6.87 -2.80
N GLY A 223 -12.68 -6.01 -3.83
CA GLY A 223 -12.45 -4.56 -3.73
C GLY A 223 -10.98 -4.14 -3.72
N VAL A 224 -10.05 -5.09 -3.90
CA VAL A 224 -8.62 -4.82 -4.09
C VAL A 224 -8.29 -4.88 -5.58
N LEU A 225 -7.57 -3.88 -6.08
CA LEU A 225 -7.08 -3.88 -7.46
C LEU A 225 -6.08 -5.03 -7.65
N VAL A 226 -6.32 -5.87 -8.65
CA VAL A 226 -5.41 -6.96 -9.03
C VAL A 226 -4.76 -6.76 -10.38
N ASP A 227 -5.37 -5.98 -11.27
CA ASP A 227 -4.85 -5.66 -12.60
C ASP A 227 -5.58 -4.42 -13.16
N ILE A 228 -4.95 -3.67 -14.05
CA ILE A 228 -5.51 -2.47 -14.66
C ILE A 228 -5.05 -2.34 -16.11
N GLU A 229 -5.99 -2.06 -16.99
CA GLU A 229 -5.76 -1.88 -18.41
C GLU A 229 -6.26 -0.50 -18.87
N PHE A 230 -5.58 0.05 -19.87
CA PHE A 230 -5.94 1.33 -20.48
C PHE A 230 -6.25 1.15 -21.97
N PRO A 231 -7.46 0.68 -22.31
CA PRO A 231 -7.86 0.57 -23.72
C PRO A 231 -7.83 1.93 -24.41
N ASP A 232 -7.47 1.94 -25.69
CA ASP A 232 -7.41 3.15 -26.53
C ASP A 232 -6.48 4.25 -25.98
N ALA A 233 -5.50 3.90 -25.11
CA ALA A 233 -4.53 4.86 -24.58
C ALA A 233 -3.78 5.65 -25.68
N ASP A 234 -3.62 5.07 -26.87
CA ASP A 234 -3.01 5.72 -28.04
C ASP A 234 -3.82 6.92 -28.57
N LYS A 235 -5.10 7.04 -28.21
CA LYS A 235 -5.98 8.15 -28.62
C LYS A 235 -6.24 9.12 -27.47
N PHE A 236 -5.67 8.88 -26.31
CA PHE A 236 -6.01 9.63 -25.10
C PHE A 236 -5.35 11.02 -25.08
N ASN A 237 -6.13 12.04 -24.74
CA ASN A 237 -5.69 13.38 -24.38
C ASN A 237 -6.44 13.83 -23.12
N PHE A 238 -5.72 14.05 -22.01
CA PHE A 238 -6.33 14.35 -20.72
C PHE A 238 -7.26 15.57 -20.72
N ALA A 239 -6.92 16.65 -21.44
CA ALA A 239 -7.73 17.86 -21.43
C ALA A 239 -9.08 17.64 -22.14
N PHE A 240 -9.07 16.91 -23.26
CA PHE A 240 -10.31 16.61 -24.00
C PHE A 240 -11.09 15.44 -23.41
N ASP A 241 -10.42 14.30 -23.18
CA ASP A 241 -11.06 13.03 -22.84
C ASP A 241 -11.44 12.90 -21.36
N CYS A 242 -10.89 13.75 -20.51
CA CYS A 242 -11.25 13.83 -19.09
C CYS A 242 -11.96 15.15 -18.78
N VAL A 243 -11.26 16.28 -18.94
CA VAL A 243 -11.78 17.58 -18.44
C VAL A 243 -12.98 18.04 -19.26
N ASP A 244 -12.86 18.13 -20.59
CA ASP A 244 -13.97 18.58 -21.44
C ASP A 244 -15.12 17.57 -21.44
N LYS A 245 -14.82 16.26 -21.37
CA LYS A 245 -15.86 15.23 -21.24
C LYS A 245 -16.68 15.39 -19.96
N ILE A 246 -16.03 15.52 -18.79
CA ILE A 246 -16.73 15.78 -17.52
C ILE A 246 -17.47 17.11 -17.58
N ALA A 247 -16.90 18.15 -18.19
CA ALA A 247 -17.56 19.44 -18.34
C ALA A 247 -18.83 19.37 -19.21
N ALA A 248 -18.84 18.55 -20.25
CA ALA A 248 -20.00 18.35 -21.11
C ALA A 248 -21.13 17.58 -20.39
N GLU A 249 -20.77 16.62 -19.53
CA GLU A 249 -21.74 15.80 -18.78
C GLU A 249 -22.21 16.46 -17.48
N GLN A 250 -21.32 17.15 -16.77
CA GLN A 250 -21.50 17.71 -15.43
C GLN A 250 -20.79 19.07 -15.30
N PRO A 251 -21.24 20.12 -16.02
CA PRO A 251 -20.54 21.41 -16.09
C PRO A 251 -20.35 22.08 -14.73
N ASP A 252 -21.33 21.95 -13.83
CA ASP A 252 -21.31 22.57 -12.49
C ASP A 252 -20.51 21.77 -11.44
N LYS A 253 -19.96 20.61 -11.81
CA LYS A 253 -19.18 19.79 -10.88
C LYS A 253 -17.90 20.53 -10.48
N LEU A 254 -17.62 20.57 -9.18
CA LEU A 254 -16.41 21.21 -8.67
C LEU A 254 -15.16 20.45 -9.14
N ALA A 255 -14.24 21.15 -9.81
CA ALA A 255 -12.94 20.61 -10.21
C ALA A 255 -11.84 21.03 -9.21
N MET A 256 -11.90 22.28 -8.74
CA MET A 256 -10.90 22.81 -7.81
C MET A 256 -11.48 23.86 -6.86
N LEU A 257 -11.10 23.76 -5.59
CA LEU A 257 -11.19 24.83 -4.61
C LEU A 257 -9.78 25.39 -4.36
N HIS A 258 -9.54 26.63 -4.76
CA HIS A 258 -8.27 27.32 -4.61
C HIS A 258 -8.38 28.39 -3.52
N VAL A 259 -7.37 28.47 -2.67
CA VAL A 259 -7.23 29.49 -1.62
C VAL A 259 -5.88 30.16 -1.86
N ALA A 260 -5.89 31.46 -2.19
CA ALA A 260 -4.67 32.23 -2.36
C ALA A 260 -3.99 32.53 -1.02
N SER A 261 -2.77 33.06 -1.08
CA SER A 261 -1.96 33.42 0.10
C SER A 261 -2.58 34.55 0.94
N ASP A 262 -3.45 35.37 0.34
CA ASP A 262 -4.27 36.39 1.00
C ASP A 262 -5.64 35.87 1.48
N TYR A 263 -5.83 34.54 1.47
CA TYR A 263 -7.08 33.84 1.80
C TYR A 263 -8.24 34.08 0.83
N THR A 264 -8.01 34.67 -0.35
CA THR A 264 -9.05 34.74 -1.39
C THR A 264 -9.41 33.34 -1.88
N GLU A 265 -10.67 32.96 -1.68
CA GLU A 265 -11.23 31.68 -2.14
C GLU A 265 -11.73 31.77 -3.59
N ARG A 266 -11.39 30.77 -4.40
CA ARG A 266 -11.87 30.61 -5.78
C ARG A 266 -12.38 29.19 -5.98
N ARG A 267 -13.56 29.05 -6.59
CA ARG A 267 -14.17 27.76 -6.93
C ARG A 267 -14.22 27.65 -8.44
N PHE A 268 -13.62 26.61 -8.97
CA PHE A 268 -13.61 26.31 -10.39
C PHE A 268 -14.35 25.01 -10.64
N THR A 269 -15.35 25.06 -11.49
CA THR A 269 -16.07 23.89 -11.97
C THR A 269 -15.32 23.23 -13.13
N PHE A 270 -15.69 22.01 -13.52
CA PHE A 270 -15.18 21.40 -14.75
C PHE A 270 -15.58 22.22 -15.98
N GLY A 271 -16.78 22.82 -16.00
CA GLY A 271 -17.18 23.79 -17.02
C GLY A 271 -16.25 24.99 -17.12
N ASP A 272 -15.84 25.56 -15.98
CA ASP A 272 -14.85 26.64 -15.94
C ASP A 272 -13.49 26.18 -16.48
N MET A 273 -12.99 25.01 -16.05
CA MET A 273 -11.69 24.49 -16.48
C MET A 273 -11.67 24.18 -17.99
N SER A 274 -12.75 23.65 -18.53
CA SER A 274 -12.90 23.43 -19.98
C SER A 274 -12.82 24.75 -20.75
N ARG A 275 -13.62 25.75 -20.33
CA ARG A 275 -13.66 27.09 -20.94
C ARG A 275 -12.30 27.82 -20.83
N LEU A 276 -11.71 27.83 -19.64
CA LEU A 276 -10.44 28.53 -19.38
C LEU A 276 -9.25 27.85 -20.07
N SER A 277 -9.23 26.53 -20.17
CA SER A 277 -8.18 25.80 -20.90
C SER A 277 -8.26 26.02 -22.40
N SER A 278 -9.46 26.10 -22.99
CA SER A 278 -9.63 26.46 -24.41
C SER A 278 -9.17 27.90 -24.68
N LYS A 279 -9.47 28.83 -23.78
CA LYS A 279 -8.93 30.20 -23.83
C LYS A 279 -7.40 30.21 -23.77
N ALA A 280 -6.81 29.43 -22.85
CA ALA A 280 -5.37 29.32 -22.72
C ALA A 280 -4.72 28.69 -23.97
N ALA A 281 -5.33 27.66 -24.57
CA ALA A 281 -4.85 27.05 -25.82
C ALA A 281 -4.83 28.07 -26.97
N ASN A 282 -5.93 28.79 -27.17
CA ASN A 282 -6.01 29.87 -28.17
C ASN A 282 -5.02 31.00 -27.89
N TYR A 283 -4.82 31.34 -26.61
CA TYR A 283 -3.85 32.35 -26.19
C TYR A 283 -2.43 31.95 -26.59
N PHE A 284 -1.96 30.76 -26.18
CA PHE A 284 -0.63 30.29 -26.56
C PHE A 284 -0.46 30.16 -28.08
N ALA A 285 -1.48 29.65 -28.78
CA ALA A 285 -1.47 29.60 -30.24
C ALA A 285 -1.31 30.99 -30.88
N SER A 286 -1.99 32.02 -30.34
CA SER A 286 -1.88 33.41 -30.82
C SER A 286 -0.48 34.01 -30.61
N LEU A 287 0.28 33.51 -29.63
CA LEU A 287 1.67 33.88 -29.38
C LEU A 287 2.67 33.07 -30.21
N GLY A 288 2.18 32.21 -31.11
CA GLY A 288 3.02 31.38 -31.98
C GLY A 288 3.62 30.15 -31.29
N ILE A 289 3.02 29.69 -30.20
CA ILE A 289 3.31 28.38 -29.60
C ILE A 289 2.50 27.31 -30.33
N GLY A 290 3.13 26.17 -30.61
CA GLY A 290 2.48 25.04 -31.28
C GLY A 290 2.93 23.69 -30.74
N ARG A 291 2.55 22.63 -31.47
CA ARG A 291 2.86 21.25 -31.10
C ARG A 291 4.38 21.04 -30.99
N GLY A 292 4.81 20.42 -29.89
CA GLY A 292 6.21 20.14 -29.58
C GLY A 292 6.99 21.32 -29.00
N ASP A 293 6.44 22.54 -28.92
CA ASP A 293 7.11 23.63 -28.21
C ASP A 293 7.17 23.36 -26.71
N ARG A 294 8.34 23.58 -26.10
CA ARG A 294 8.53 23.45 -24.65
C ARG A 294 8.14 24.75 -23.94
N VAL A 295 7.14 24.69 -23.07
CA VAL A 295 6.64 25.86 -22.32
C VAL A 295 6.87 25.66 -20.83
N MET A 296 7.78 26.45 -20.26
CA MET A 296 8.11 26.39 -18.85
C MET A 296 7.09 27.16 -18.00
N LEU A 297 6.59 26.52 -16.93
CA LEU A 297 5.58 27.07 -16.03
C LEU A 297 6.16 27.24 -14.62
N VAL A 298 6.46 28.48 -14.22
CA VAL A 298 6.97 28.86 -12.90
C VAL A 298 5.89 29.63 -12.13
N LEU A 299 4.91 28.89 -11.60
CA LEU A 299 3.63 29.45 -11.16
C LEU A 299 3.28 29.17 -9.68
N LYS A 300 4.20 28.65 -8.87
CA LYS A 300 3.96 28.31 -7.45
C LYS A 300 2.74 27.38 -7.28
N ARG A 301 1.65 27.85 -6.68
CA ARG A 301 0.35 27.18 -6.57
C ARG A 301 -0.77 28.09 -7.06
N HIS A 302 -0.45 29.00 -7.97
CA HIS A 302 -1.37 29.95 -8.56
C HIS A 302 -2.41 29.24 -9.42
N TRP A 303 -3.65 29.69 -9.37
CA TRP A 303 -4.76 29.04 -10.09
C TRP A 303 -4.53 29.02 -11.61
N GLN A 304 -3.72 29.93 -12.16
CA GLN A 304 -3.32 30.01 -13.57
C GLN A 304 -2.56 28.76 -14.04
N PHE A 305 -1.95 27.98 -13.14
CA PHE A 305 -1.28 26.74 -13.52
C PHE A 305 -2.20 25.76 -14.26
N TRP A 306 -3.43 25.59 -13.77
CA TRP A 306 -4.41 24.65 -14.33
C TRP A 306 -4.88 25.00 -15.75
N PRO A 307 -5.38 26.22 -16.06
CA PRO A 307 -5.72 26.55 -17.43
C PRO A 307 -4.49 26.55 -18.35
N CYS A 308 -3.31 26.97 -17.88
CA CYS A 308 -2.08 26.90 -18.67
C CYS A 308 -1.74 25.47 -19.09
N ILE A 309 -1.58 24.56 -18.12
CA ILE A 309 -1.18 23.18 -18.42
C ILE A 309 -2.22 22.46 -19.28
N LEU A 310 -3.51 22.64 -19.03
CA LEU A 310 -4.57 22.05 -19.86
C LEU A 310 -4.61 22.63 -21.27
N GLY A 311 -4.40 23.94 -21.41
CA GLY A 311 -4.35 24.60 -22.72
C GLY A 311 -3.17 24.11 -23.56
N LEU A 312 -2.00 23.91 -22.93
CA LEU A 312 -0.83 23.32 -23.57
C LEU A 312 -1.11 21.87 -24.01
N HIS A 313 -1.79 21.08 -23.18
CA HIS A 313 -2.19 19.70 -23.51
C HIS A 313 -3.16 19.64 -24.70
N LYS A 314 -4.08 20.62 -24.84
CA LYS A 314 -4.95 20.74 -26.01
C LYS A 314 -4.16 21.10 -27.27
N LEU A 315 -3.19 22.01 -27.13
CA LEU A 315 -2.37 22.54 -28.22
C LEU A 315 -1.27 21.57 -28.69
N GLY A 316 -0.83 20.65 -27.82
CA GLY A 316 0.27 19.71 -28.08
C GLY A 316 1.64 20.27 -27.76
N ALA A 317 1.69 21.39 -27.04
CA ALA A 317 2.92 21.94 -26.49
C ALA A 317 3.29 21.16 -25.22
N VAL A 318 4.59 21.01 -24.98
CA VAL A 318 5.14 20.23 -23.86
C VAL A 318 5.28 21.14 -22.65
N ALA A 319 4.49 20.91 -21.61
CA ALA A 319 4.56 21.70 -20.39
C ALA A 319 5.80 21.31 -19.55
N ILE A 320 6.51 22.31 -19.00
CA ILE A 320 7.64 22.10 -18.09
C ILE A 320 7.38 22.82 -16.77
N PRO A 321 6.68 22.22 -15.81
CA PRO A 321 6.51 22.83 -14.51
C PRO A 321 7.84 22.95 -13.76
N ALA A 322 8.09 24.11 -13.18
CA ALA A 322 9.31 24.40 -12.45
C ALA A 322 9.03 25.23 -11.20
N THR A 323 9.85 25.02 -10.16
CA THR A 323 9.71 25.74 -8.89
C THR A 323 10.10 27.20 -9.05
N HIS A 324 9.46 28.09 -8.28
CA HIS A 324 9.82 29.50 -8.18
C HIS A 324 11.16 29.75 -7.46
N LEU A 325 11.74 28.72 -6.86
CA LEU A 325 13.02 28.78 -6.12
C LEU A 325 14.27 28.65 -7.02
N LEU A 326 14.09 28.67 -8.35
CA LEU A 326 15.20 28.61 -9.30
C LEU A 326 15.97 29.94 -9.30
N MET A 327 17.29 29.83 -9.29
CA MET A 327 18.19 30.96 -9.51
C MET A 327 18.58 31.05 -10.99
N LYS A 328 19.22 32.15 -11.41
CA LYS A 328 19.69 32.39 -12.77
C LYS A 328 20.33 31.16 -13.40
N LYS A 329 21.37 30.61 -12.77
CA LYS A 329 22.10 29.43 -13.29
C LYS A 329 21.20 28.21 -13.53
N ASP A 330 20.15 28.07 -12.73
CA ASP A 330 19.21 26.95 -12.82
C ASP A 330 18.24 27.14 -13.98
N PHE A 331 17.89 28.39 -14.30
CA PHE A 331 17.16 28.77 -15.51
C PHE A 331 18.01 28.58 -16.76
N GLU A 332 19.25 29.09 -16.78
CA GLU A 332 20.18 28.94 -17.93
C GLU A 332 20.31 27.48 -18.34
N TYR A 333 20.57 26.61 -17.37
CA TYR A 333 20.67 25.17 -17.58
C TYR A 333 19.39 24.57 -18.18
N ARG A 334 18.22 24.95 -17.66
CA ARG A 334 16.94 24.38 -18.10
C ARG A 334 16.52 24.89 -19.47
N PHE A 335 16.75 26.17 -19.75
CA PHE A 335 16.50 26.77 -21.05
C PHE A 335 17.31 26.05 -22.13
N GLU A 336 18.60 25.84 -21.89
CA GLU A 336 19.48 25.12 -22.82
C GLU A 336 19.10 23.65 -22.96
N LYS A 337 19.00 22.90 -21.85
CA LYS A 337 18.83 21.44 -21.88
C LYS A 337 17.49 20.99 -22.49
N ALA A 338 16.41 21.72 -22.21
CA ALA A 338 15.08 21.42 -22.75
C ALA A 338 14.73 22.19 -24.04
N GLY A 339 15.53 23.18 -24.44
CA GLY A 339 15.20 24.05 -25.57
C GLY A 339 13.90 24.82 -25.32
N VAL A 340 13.80 25.49 -24.17
CA VAL A 340 12.56 26.17 -23.76
C VAL A 340 12.20 27.25 -24.76
N ALA A 341 10.96 27.20 -25.21
CA ALA A 341 10.42 28.01 -26.29
C ALA A 341 9.63 29.21 -25.71
N ALA A 342 8.96 29.00 -24.58
CA ALA A 342 8.22 30.02 -23.84
C ALA A 342 8.35 29.85 -22.33
N LEU A 343 8.26 30.96 -21.59
CA LEU A 343 8.26 30.98 -20.14
C LEU A 343 7.02 31.72 -19.62
N VAL A 344 6.25 31.04 -18.78
CA VAL A 344 5.16 31.61 -17.99
C VAL A 344 5.61 31.70 -16.54
N CYS A 345 5.74 32.90 -16.00
CA CYS A 345 6.40 33.15 -14.71
C CYS A 345 5.57 34.07 -13.80
N THR A 346 5.52 33.75 -12.52
CA THR A 346 4.95 34.65 -11.50
C THR A 346 5.81 35.89 -11.31
N VAL A 347 5.18 37.06 -11.17
CA VAL A 347 5.89 38.30 -10.79
C VAL A 347 6.19 38.38 -9.28
N GLU A 348 5.59 37.49 -8.49
CA GLU A 348 5.82 37.44 -7.04
C GLU A 348 7.23 36.94 -6.70
N GLY A 349 7.91 37.63 -5.79
CA GLY A 349 9.26 37.30 -5.35
C GLY A 349 10.33 37.67 -6.37
N GLU A 350 11.50 37.03 -6.27
CA GLU A 350 12.68 37.35 -7.10
C GLU A 350 12.80 36.49 -8.36
N THR A 351 11.95 35.46 -8.51
CA THR A 351 12.10 34.44 -9.56
C THR A 351 12.05 35.01 -10.98
N ILE A 352 11.23 36.02 -11.23
CA ILE A 352 11.16 36.66 -12.55
C ILE A 352 12.43 37.42 -12.90
N ALA A 353 13.09 38.05 -11.91
CA ALA A 353 14.35 38.75 -12.12
C ALA A 353 15.49 37.76 -12.39
N GLU A 354 15.52 36.63 -11.68
CA GLU A 354 16.46 35.53 -11.93
C GLU A 354 16.26 34.92 -13.34
N ALA A 355 15.01 34.74 -13.77
CA ALA A 355 14.69 34.28 -15.11
C ALA A 355 15.15 35.28 -16.19
N GLU A 356 14.87 36.57 -16.03
CA GLU A 356 15.33 37.62 -16.95
C GLU A 356 16.85 37.66 -17.07
N ALA A 357 17.56 37.52 -15.94
CA ALA A 357 19.01 37.48 -15.94
C ALA A 357 19.57 36.28 -16.72
N ALA A 358 18.81 35.18 -16.82
CA ALA A 358 19.15 33.98 -17.58
C ALA A 358 18.74 34.06 -19.07
N LEU A 359 17.86 34.99 -19.47
CA LEU A 359 17.44 35.13 -20.87
C LEU A 359 18.60 35.54 -21.79
N ALA A 360 19.57 36.30 -21.27
CA ALA A 360 20.73 36.75 -22.04
C ALA A 360 21.58 35.60 -22.62
N SER A 361 21.52 34.42 -22.00
CA SER A 361 22.23 33.20 -22.42
C SER A 361 21.32 32.18 -23.11
N SER A 362 20.03 32.49 -23.31
CA SER A 362 19.06 31.59 -23.94
C SER A 362 18.75 31.97 -25.38
N PRO A 363 19.08 31.14 -26.37
CA PRO A 363 18.76 31.42 -27.78
C PRO A 363 17.35 30.98 -28.19
N THR A 364 16.64 30.20 -27.36
CA THR A 364 15.38 29.52 -27.74
C THR A 364 14.12 30.16 -27.14
N VAL A 365 14.23 30.85 -26.00
CA VAL A 365 13.07 31.45 -25.33
C VAL A 365 12.65 32.68 -26.11
N ARG A 366 11.47 32.62 -26.73
CA ARG A 366 10.94 33.70 -27.60
C ARG A 366 9.65 34.33 -27.09
N VAL A 367 8.93 33.67 -26.19
CA VAL A 367 7.69 34.16 -25.58
C VAL A 367 7.85 34.22 -24.07
N LEU A 368 7.51 35.38 -23.50
CA LEU A 368 7.58 35.65 -22.07
C LEU A 368 6.20 36.08 -21.58
N VAL A 369 5.66 35.39 -20.59
CA VAL A 369 4.31 35.63 -20.06
C VAL A 369 4.38 35.76 -18.54
N SER A 370 3.83 36.84 -17.99
CA SER A 370 3.75 37.08 -16.55
C SER A 370 2.37 36.75 -15.99
N VAL A 371 2.31 36.27 -14.75
CA VAL A 371 1.06 36.08 -13.98
C VAL A 371 1.10 36.86 -12.66
N ASN A 372 -0.09 37.16 -12.12
CA ASN A 372 -0.29 37.96 -10.90
C ASN A 372 0.32 39.37 -10.98
N GLY A 373 0.38 39.93 -12.18
CA GLY A 373 0.85 41.29 -12.44
C GLY A 373 1.54 41.42 -13.79
N ARG A 374 1.81 42.67 -14.17
CA ARG A 374 2.47 43.04 -15.42
C ARG A 374 3.97 43.18 -15.24
N ARG A 375 4.72 42.84 -16.28
CA ARG A 375 6.17 43.06 -16.38
C ARG A 375 6.48 43.64 -17.75
N ASP A 376 7.32 44.69 -17.79
CA ASP A 376 7.68 45.34 -19.05
C ASP A 376 8.40 44.35 -19.98
N GLY A 377 7.95 44.25 -21.23
CA GLY A 377 8.48 43.30 -22.21
C GLY A 377 7.91 41.87 -22.10
N TRP A 378 6.97 41.64 -21.18
CA TRP A 378 6.26 40.37 -21.03
C TRP A 378 4.77 40.55 -21.37
N HIS A 379 4.16 39.49 -21.91
CA HIS A 379 2.72 39.40 -22.04
C HIS A 379 2.07 39.23 -20.67
N SER A 380 0.91 39.82 -20.43
CA SER A 380 0.14 39.66 -19.19
C SER A 380 -0.88 38.54 -19.37
N PHE A 381 -0.64 37.37 -18.77
CA PHE A 381 -1.57 36.24 -18.91
C PHE A 381 -2.97 36.66 -18.48
N ASP A 382 -3.10 37.18 -17.25
CA ASP A 382 -4.37 37.49 -16.60
C ASP A 382 -5.24 38.48 -17.39
N ASP A 383 -4.61 39.41 -18.13
CA ASP A 383 -5.30 40.41 -18.94
C ASP A 383 -5.66 39.90 -20.35
N GLU A 384 -4.77 39.12 -20.96
CA GLU A 384 -4.83 38.81 -22.39
C GLU A 384 -5.61 37.53 -22.68
N PHE A 385 -5.40 36.46 -21.89
CA PHE A 385 -5.97 35.15 -22.21
C PHE A 385 -7.51 35.14 -22.10
N MET A 386 -8.08 35.97 -21.21
CA MET A 386 -9.52 36.05 -21.01
C MET A 386 -10.26 36.55 -22.27
N ALA A 387 -9.59 37.34 -23.11
CA ALA A 387 -10.13 37.85 -24.37
C ALA A 387 -10.13 36.82 -25.51
N CYS A 388 -9.42 35.70 -25.36
CA CYS A 388 -9.35 34.65 -26.37
C CYS A 388 -10.67 33.86 -26.47
N SER A 389 -10.89 33.17 -27.59
CA SER A 389 -12.04 32.26 -27.74
C SER A 389 -12.01 31.15 -26.68
N ASP A 390 -13.17 30.81 -26.12
CA ASP A 390 -13.33 29.63 -25.26
C ASP A 390 -13.66 28.35 -26.03
N VAL A 391 -13.66 28.41 -27.35
CA VAL A 391 -13.79 27.25 -28.23
C VAL A 391 -12.42 26.88 -28.77
N PHE A 392 -12.00 25.64 -28.53
CA PHE A 392 -10.82 25.01 -29.12
C PHE A 392 -11.18 23.55 -29.43
N GLU A 393 -11.43 23.25 -30.70
CA GLU A 393 -12.03 21.98 -31.12
C GLU A 393 -11.00 20.86 -31.17
N ARG A 394 -11.43 19.66 -30.75
CA ARG A 394 -10.68 18.43 -31.01
C ARG A 394 -10.81 18.06 -32.48
N THR A 395 -9.68 17.92 -33.16
CA THR A 395 -9.57 17.49 -34.56
C THR A 395 -8.83 16.15 -34.68
N ASP A 396 -8.80 15.56 -35.88
CA ASP A 396 -8.05 14.33 -36.14
C ASP A 396 -6.52 14.46 -35.92
N ASP A 397 -5.97 15.69 -35.94
CA ASP A 397 -4.55 15.98 -35.68
C ASP A 397 -4.27 16.37 -34.21
N THR A 398 -5.24 16.20 -33.33
CA THR A 398 -5.07 16.51 -31.90
C THR A 398 -3.99 15.61 -31.29
N PRO A 399 -3.05 16.17 -30.50
CA PRO A 399 -2.02 15.40 -29.81
C PRO A 399 -2.62 14.37 -28.86
N CYS A 400 -2.13 13.13 -28.91
CA CYS A 400 -2.62 12.04 -28.07
C CYS A 400 -1.60 10.90 -27.93
N GLY A 401 -1.89 9.97 -27.00
CA GLY A 401 -1.11 8.74 -26.88
C GLY A 401 0.38 8.97 -26.58
N ASP A 402 1.23 8.60 -27.54
CA ASP A 402 2.69 8.68 -27.41
C ASP A 402 3.28 10.06 -27.73
N ASP A 403 2.46 11.03 -28.13
CA ASP A 403 2.88 12.42 -28.25
C ASP A 403 3.44 12.95 -26.92
N ASP A 404 4.39 13.89 -27.02
CA ASP A 404 5.01 14.53 -25.86
C ASP A 404 4.00 15.43 -25.15
N LEU A 405 3.87 15.27 -23.82
CA LEU A 405 2.91 16.01 -23.00
C LEU A 405 3.60 16.93 -22.00
N LEU A 406 4.56 16.37 -21.27
CA LEU A 406 5.03 16.93 -20.01
C LEU A 406 6.50 16.57 -19.79
N GLU A 407 7.29 17.55 -19.38
CA GLU A 407 8.65 17.33 -18.91
C GLU A 407 8.81 17.80 -17.46
N TYR A 408 9.56 17.04 -16.67
CA TYR A 408 10.04 17.49 -15.37
C TYR A 408 11.56 17.36 -15.28
N PHE A 409 12.20 18.34 -14.65
CA PHE A 409 13.59 18.21 -14.25
C PHE A 409 13.69 17.40 -12.96
N SER A 410 14.49 16.33 -12.95
CA SER A 410 14.70 15.51 -11.75
C SER A 410 15.40 16.30 -10.62
N SER A 411 15.35 15.80 -9.38
CA SER A 411 15.86 16.55 -8.22
C SER A 411 17.39 16.73 -8.16
N GLY A 412 18.16 16.08 -9.04
CA GLY A 412 19.62 16.23 -9.10
C GLY A 412 20.36 15.77 -7.82
N THR A 413 19.89 14.70 -7.17
CA THR A 413 20.52 14.18 -5.93
C THR A 413 21.91 13.60 -6.19
N THR A 414 22.16 13.11 -7.41
CA THR A 414 23.40 12.46 -7.84
C THR A 414 24.20 13.26 -8.89
N GLY A 415 23.71 14.44 -9.29
CA GLY A 415 24.29 15.25 -10.38
C GLY A 415 23.35 16.35 -10.87
N TYR A 416 23.57 16.86 -12.08
CA TYR A 416 22.64 17.83 -12.68
C TYR A 416 21.26 17.19 -12.97
N PRO A 417 20.16 17.94 -12.82
CA PRO A 417 18.80 17.48 -13.12
C PRO A 417 18.63 16.95 -14.55
N LYS A 418 18.11 15.73 -14.71
CA LYS A 418 17.77 15.17 -16.03
C LYS A 418 16.36 15.61 -16.45
N VAL A 419 16.11 15.74 -17.75
CA VAL A 419 14.79 16.09 -18.30
C VAL A 419 13.98 14.81 -18.52
N VAL A 420 13.00 14.54 -17.66
CA VAL A 420 12.14 13.37 -17.73
C VAL A 420 10.95 13.68 -18.64
N LEU A 421 10.87 13.03 -19.80
CA LEU A 421 9.81 13.26 -20.78
C LEU A 421 8.68 12.23 -20.65
N HIS A 422 7.45 12.73 -20.53
CA HIS A 422 6.22 11.96 -20.40
C HIS A 422 5.29 12.17 -21.60
N SER A 423 4.60 11.10 -22.00
CA SER A 423 3.62 11.15 -23.09
C SER A 423 2.22 11.51 -22.62
N HIS A 424 1.30 11.70 -23.57
CA HIS A 424 -0.13 11.84 -23.29
C HIS A 424 -0.75 10.65 -22.54
N LYS A 425 -0.09 9.48 -22.49
CA LYS A 425 -0.51 8.32 -21.66
C LYS A 425 -0.16 8.46 -20.17
N TYR A 426 0.73 9.38 -19.80
CA TYR A 426 1.16 9.55 -18.40
C TYR A 426 0.01 9.80 -17.39
N PRO A 427 -0.99 10.65 -17.70
CA PRO A 427 -2.12 10.88 -16.80
C PRO A 427 -2.92 9.61 -16.46
N LEU A 428 -3.04 8.66 -17.38
CA LEU A 428 -3.78 7.41 -17.16
C LEU A 428 -3.15 6.57 -16.05
N GLY A 429 -1.81 6.53 -15.99
CA GLY A 429 -1.09 5.87 -14.90
C GLY A 429 -1.42 6.47 -13.52
N HIS A 430 -1.85 7.73 -13.43
CA HIS A 430 -2.27 8.33 -12.16
C HIS A 430 -3.66 7.92 -11.70
N PHE A 431 -4.44 7.19 -12.51
CA PHE A 431 -5.72 6.66 -12.05
C PHE A 431 -5.53 5.80 -10.80
N ILE A 432 -4.52 4.92 -10.77
CA ILE A 432 -4.25 4.10 -9.59
C ILE A 432 -3.86 4.94 -8.37
N THR A 433 -3.02 5.96 -8.58
CA THR A 433 -2.58 6.91 -7.56
C THR A 433 -3.78 7.53 -6.84
N ALA A 434 -4.79 7.96 -7.59
CA ALA A 434 -5.97 8.60 -7.02
C ALA A 434 -7.00 7.59 -6.48
N LYS A 435 -7.40 6.61 -7.28
CA LYS A 435 -8.51 5.71 -6.97
C LYS A 435 -8.18 4.74 -5.86
N TYR A 436 -7.00 4.13 -5.90
CA TYR A 436 -6.66 3.01 -5.02
C TYR A 436 -5.65 3.36 -3.94
N TRP A 437 -4.87 4.44 -4.07
CA TRP A 437 -3.95 4.87 -3.01
C TRP A 437 -4.46 6.06 -2.21
N HIS A 438 -4.70 7.21 -2.86
CA HIS A 438 -5.33 8.36 -2.21
C HIS A 438 -6.78 8.06 -1.77
N ASN A 439 -7.43 7.08 -2.39
CA ASN A 439 -8.83 6.72 -2.20
C ASN A 439 -9.77 7.92 -2.46
N VAL A 440 -9.51 8.64 -3.55
CA VAL A 440 -10.27 9.82 -3.95
C VAL A 440 -11.72 9.44 -4.20
N ARG A 441 -12.62 10.24 -3.63
CA ARG A 441 -14.07 10.13 -3.84
C ARG A 441 -14.49 11.14 -4.89
N GLU A 442 -15.45 10.77 -5.72
CA GLU A 442 -15.97 11.62 -6.79
C GLU A 442 -16.60 12.92 -6.26
N ASP A 443 -17.25 12.85 -5.10
CA ASP A 443 -17.84 13.98 -4.37
C ASP A 443 -16.93 14.54 -3.27
N GLY A 444 -15.70 14.03 -3.20
CA GLY A 444 -14.71 14.41 -2.20
C GLY A 444 -13.86 15.61 -2.62
N LEU A 445 -13.14 16.12 -1.62
CA LEU A 445 -12.12 17.15 -1.79
C LEU A 445 -10.75 16.58 -1.37
N HIS A 446 -9.83 16.48 -2.32
CA HIS A 446 -8.49 15.93 -2.12
C HIS A 446 -7.46 17.04 -1.95
N PHE A 447 -6.67 16.99 -0.90
CA PHE A 447 -5.61 17.97 -0.65
C PHE A 447 -4.23 17.34 -0.71
N THR A 448 -3.41 17.81 -1.66
CA THR A 448 -1.98 17.51 -1.71
C THR A 448 -1.13 18.76 -1.42
N ILE A 449 -0.17 18.62 -0.50
CA ILE A 449 0.83 19.67 -0.23
C ILE A 449 2.01 19.49 -1.18
N SER A 450 2.09 20.37 -2.19
CA SER A 450 3.20 20.43 -3.13
C SER A 450 3.21 21.76 -3.90
N ASP A 451 4.38 22.17 -4.38
CA ASP A 451 4.52 23.18 -5.43
C ASP A 451 4.20 22.58 -6.80
N THR A 452 3.62 23.35 -7.72
CA THR A 452 3.31 22.86 -9.08
C THR A 452 4.58 22.52 -9.86
N GLY A 453 5.72 23.12 -9.49
CA GLY A 453 7.03 22.82 -10.03
C GLY A 453 7.62 21.46 -9.66
N TRP A 454 6.95 20.66 -8.83
CA TRP A 454 7.38 19.30 -8.47
C TRP A 454 6.42 18.26 -9.04
N GLY A 455 6.94 17.10 -9.45
CA GLY A 455 6.14 16.00 -9.99
C GLY A 455 4.99 15.52 -9.07
N LYS A 456 5.11 15.70 -7.75
CA LYS A 456 4.04 15.40 -6.78
C LYS A 456 2.75 16.20 -7.05
N ALA A 457 2.84 17.36 -7.71
CA ALA A 457 1.64 18.08 -8.16
C ALA A 457 0.80 17.24 -9.15
N MET A 458 1.43 16.50 -10.05
CA MET A 458 0.71 15.63 -10.99
C MET A 458 0.06 14.42 -10.30
N TRP A 459 0.68 13.94 -9.23
CA TRP A 459 0.17 12.82 -8.42
C TRP A 459 -1.09 13.18 -7.62
N GLY A 460 -1.24 14.45 -7.24
CA GLY A 460 -2.22 14.85 -6.22
C GLY A 460 -2.95 16.18 -6.43
N LYS A 461 -2.74 16.87 -7.55
CA LYS A 461 -3.38 18.16 -7.86
C LYS A 461 -4.00 18.24 -9.25
N LEU A 462 -3.95 17.17 -10.03
CA LEU A 462 -4.43 17.22 -11.42
C LEU A 462 -4.97 15.86 -11.91
N TYR A 463 -4.08 14.97 -12.37
CA TYR A 463 -4.47 13.89 -13.27
C TYR A 463 -5.43 12.87 -12.64
N GLY A 464 -4.95 12.10 -11.66
CA GLY A 464 -5.73 10.99 -11.10
C GLY A 464 -7.02 11.45 -10.42
N GLN A 465 -6.97 12.60 -9.72
CA GLN A 465 -8.13 13.13 -9.00
C GLN A 465 -9.27 13.45 -9.96
N TRP A 466 -8.96 14.12 -11.07
CA TRP A 466 -9.96 14.48 -12.06
C TRP A 466 -10.40 13.29 -12.93
N LEU A 467 -9.52 12.30 -13.18
CA LEU A 467 -9.94 11.03 -13.79
C LEU A 467 -10.97 10.28 -12.92
N CYS A 468 -10.91 10.45 -11.60
CA CYS A 468 -11.91 9.93 -10.67
C CYS A 468 -13.12 10.87 -10.48
N GLY A 469 -13.16 12.00 -11.19
CA GLY A 469 -14.19 13.04 -11.04
C GLY A 469 -14.11 13.84 -9.73
N GLY A 470 -13.11 13.59 -8.87
CA GLY A 470 -12.97 14.26 -7.57
C GLY A 470 -12.33 15.65 -7.66
N ALA A 471 -12.71 16.54 -6.74
CA ALA A 471 -12.19 17.89 -6.70
C ALA A 471 -10.82 17.97 -6.00
N VAL A 472 -9.97 18.92 -6.42
CA VAL A 472 -8.69 19.20 -5.76
C VAL A 472 -8.77 20.46 -4.90
N PHE A 473 -8.19 20.41 -3.71
CA PHE A 473 -7.95 21.58 -2.87
C PHE A 473 -6.52 22.06 -3.06
N THR A 474 -6.37 23.35 -3.34
CA THR A 474 -5.07 24.00 -3.44
C THR A 474 -5.05 25.22 -2.53
N TYR A 475 -4.11 25.22 -1.60
CA TYR A 475 -3.76 26.41 -0.81
C TYR A 475 -2.41 26.93 -1.26
N ASP A 476 -2.33 28.20 -1.67
CA ASP A 476 -1.09 28.89 -1.95
C ASP A 476 -0.53 29.58 -0.70
N PHE A 477 0.77 29.43 -0.50
CA PHE A 477 1.51 29.98 0.63
C PHE A 477 2.97 30.19 0.22
N ASN A 478 3.64 31.15 0.87
CA ASN A 478 5.06 31.44 0.64
C ASN A 478 5.97 30.61 1.54
N LYS A 479 5.55 30.41 2.79
CA LYS A 479 6.25 29.61 3.79
C LYS A 479 5.26 28.61 4.38
N PHE A 480 5.71 27.39 4.57
CA PHE A 480 4.89 26.36 5.19
C PHE A 480 4.77 26.65 6.68
N GLU A 481 3.54 26.80 7.17
CA GLU A 481 3.21 26.91 8.59
C GLU A 481 2.06 25.95 8.91
N ALA A 482 2.33 24.99 9.81
CA ALA A 482 1.36 23.95 10.17
C ALA A 482 0.06 24.56 10.71
N ALA A 483 0.18 25.58 11.56
CA ALA A 483 -0.94 26.28 12.18
C ALA A 483 -1.88 26.98 11.18
N ASP A 484 -1.40 27.35 9.98
CA ASP A 484 -2.23 27.95 8.93
C ASP A 484 -3.01 26.89 8.13
N ILE A 485 -2.43 25.69 7.99
CA ILE A 485 -2.98 24.61 7.16
C ILE A 485 -3.94 23.72 7.96
N LEU A 486 -3.62 23.39 9.20
CA LEU A 486 -4.42 22.48 10.03
C LEU A 486 -5.90 22.92 10.19
N PRO A 487 -6.24 24.23 10.36
CA PRO A 487 -7.64 24.68 10.38
C PRO A 487 -8.41 24.44 9.08
N MET A 488 -7.73 24.27 7.95
CA MET A 488 -8.38 24.12 6.64
C MET A 488 -9.08 22.77 6.48
N PHE A 489 -8.62 21.73 7.20
CA PHE A 489 -9.24 20.41 7.18
C PHE A 489 -10.70 20.48 7.62
N GLU A 490 -10.96 21.13 8.75
CA GLU A 490 -12.32 21.33 9.27
C GLU A 490 -13.13 22.29 8.38
N LYS A 491 -12.54 23.45 8.03
CA LYS A 491 -13.23 24.52 7.30
C LYS A 491 -13.78 24.04 5.96
N TYR A 492 -12.97 23.30 5.20
CA TYR A 492 -13.33 22.85 3.85
C TYR A 492 -13.75 21.39 3.78
N LYS A 493 -13.80 20.69 4.92
CA LYS A 493 -14.14 19.27 5.00
C LYS A 493 -13.30 18.43 4.04
N ILE A 494 -11.98 18.59 4.14
CA ILE A 494 -11.02 17.85 3.32
C ILE A 494 -11.23 16.35 3.58
N THR A 495 -11.37 15.57 2.50
CA THR A 495 -11.75 14.16 2.56
C THR A 495 -10.57 13.20 2.44
N THR A 496 -9.54 13.60 1.70
CA THR A 496 -8.33 12.80 1.51
C THR A 496 -7.12 13.73 1.47
N PHE A 497 -6.00 13.25 2.01
CA PHE A 497 -4.83 14.08 2.23
C PHE A 497 -3.54 13.38 1.79
N CYS A 498 -2.64 14.12 1.14
CA CYS A 498 -1.32 13.65 0.74
C CYS A 498 -0.25 14.71 1.02
N ALA A 499 0.85 14.29 1.65
CA ALA A 499 2.01 15.15 1.86
C ALA A 499 3.30 14.30 1.92
N PRO A 500 4.50 14.90 1.77
CA PRO A 500 5.74 14.18 2.06
C PRO A 500 5.94 14.02 3.57
N PRO A 501 6.75 13.04 4.04
CA PRO A 501 7.07 12.85 5.45
C PRO A 501 7.50 14.13 6.16
N THR A 502 8.23 15.01 5.48
CA THR A 502 8.63 16.34 6.00
C THR A 502 7.45 17.15 6.56
N MET A 503 6.30 17.16 5.89
CA MET A 503 5.15 17.94 6.37
C MET A 503 4.48 17.29 7.57
N TYR A 504 4.39 15.95 7.58
CA TYR A 504 3.90 15.23 8.76
C TYR A 504 4.81 15.45 9.97
N ARG A 505 6.14 15.53 9.79
CA ARG A 505 7.08 15.89 10.87
C ARG A 505 6.78 17.25 11.49
N PHE A 506 6.36 18.24 10.70
CA PHE A 506 5.95 19.53 11.23
C PHE A 506 4.58 19.45 11.93
N PHE A 507 3.62 18.73 11.37
CA PHE A 507 2.29 18.57 11.99
C PHE A 507 2.35 17.91 13.37
N ILE A 508 3.13 16.85 13.55
CA ILE A 508 3.24 16.18 14.86
C ILE A 508 3.98 17.00 15.93
N LYS A 509 4.51 18.18 15.57
CA LYS A 509 5.08 19.14 16.52
C LYS A 509 4.05 20.16 17.00
N GLU A 510 2.89 20.25 16.33
CA GLU A 510 1.73 20.99 16.80
C GLU A 510 0.87 20.15 17.74
N ASP A 511 0.00 20.81 18.50
CA ASP A 511 -1.02 20.16 19.31
C ASP A 511 -2.21 19.75 18.43
N LEU A 512 -2.10 18.58 17.80
CA LEU A 512 -3.10 18.05 16.86
C LEU A 512 -4.49 17.83 17.47
N SER A 513 -4.59 17.73 18.80
CA SER A 513 -5.88 17.58 19.50
C SER A 513 -6.82 18.79 19.34
N LYS A 514 -6.29 19.93 18.89
CA LYS A 514 -7.05 21.17 18.64
C LYS A 514 -7.73 21.23 17.27
N TYR A 515 -7.48 20.27 16.40
CA TYR A 515 -7.93 20.31 15.01
C TYR A 515 -8.84 19.11 14.69
N ASP A 516 -9.86 19.36 13.86
CA ASP A 516 -10.83 18.33 13.44
C ASP A 516 -10.41 17.68 12.11
N PHE A 517 -10.09 16.39 12.17
CA PHE A 517 -9.77 15.55 11.00
C PHE A 517 -10.91 14.58 10.64
N SER A 518 -12.09 14.69 11.24
CA SER A 518 -13.18 13.71 11.10
C SER A 518 -13.68 13.49 9.66
N SER A 519 -13.50 14.47 8.77
CA SER A 519 -13.81 14.35 7.34
C SER A 519 -12.78 13.55 6.56
N VAL A 520 -11.55 13.41 7.07
CA VAL A 520 -10.46 12.73 6.37
C VAL A 520 -10.65 11.23 6.46
N THR A 521 -10.79 10.59 5.31
CA THR A 521 -10.99 9.14 5.18
C THR A 521 -9.73 8.40 4.76
N CYS A 522 -8.74 9.12 4.23
CA CYS A 522 -7.46 8.54 3.81
C CYS A 522 -6.34 9.57 3.89
N ALA A 523 -5.24 9.19 4.54
CA ALA A 523 -4.01 9.96 4.60
C ALA A 523 -2.88 9.16 3.93
N THR A 524 -2.17 9.80 3.01
CA THR A 524 -1.14 9.18 2.19
C THR A 524 0.17 9.94 2.29
N VAL A 525 1.28 9.23 2.10
CA VAL A 525 2.62 9.80 2.25
C VAL A 525 3.60 9.23 1.23
N ALA A 526 4.34 10.12 0.57
CA ALA A 526 5.31 9.75 -0.46
C ALA A 526 6.33 10.85 -0.71
N GLY A 527 7.50 10.47 -1.23
CA GLY A 527 8.57 11.36 -1.69
C GLY A 527 9.85 11.29 -0.84
N GLU A 528 9.74 10.79 0.38
CA GLU A 528 10.84 10.42 1.28
C GLU A 528 10.43 9.13 2.01
N ALA A 529 11.40 8.43 2.59
CA ALA A 529 11.10 7.30 3.47
C ALA A 529 10.43 7.80 4.76
N LEU A 530 9.38 7.10 5.20
CA LEU A 530 8.62 7.47 6.39
C LEU A 530 9.31 6.95 7.65
N ASN A 531 9.54 7.83 8.61
CA ASN A 531 10.01 7.41 9.93
C ASN A 531 8.83 6.77 10.72
N PRO A 532 8.98 5.57 11.29
CA PRO A 532 7.92 4.90 12.07
C PRO A 532 7.38 5.71 13.24
N GLU A 533 8.20 6.55 13.89
CA GLU A 533 7.77 7.44 14.97
C GLU A 533 6.81 8.51 14.46
N VAL A 534 7.04 9.03 13.25
CA VAL A 534 6.14 10.01 12.62
C VAL A 534 4.79 9.38 12.32
N TYR A 535 4.80 8.15 11.80
CA TYR A 535 3.60 7.33 11.61
C TYR A 535 2.84 7.17 12.94
N GLN A 536 3.51 6.69 13.98
CA GLN A 536 2.85 6.37 15.25
C GLN A 536 2.29 7.62 15.92
N LYS A 537 3.04 8.72 15.98
CA LYS A 537 2.56 9.98 16.56
C LYS A 537 1.36 10.55 15.82
N PHE A 538 1.35 10.47 14.49
CA PHE A 538 0.22 10.94 13.70
C PHE A 538 -1.01 10.05 13.90
N LEU A 539 -0.82 8.73 13.92
CA LEU A 539 -1.87 7.75 14.18
C LEU A 539 -2.47 7.94 15.58
N ASP A 540 -1.64 8.08 16.62
CA ASP A 540 -2.10 8.26 18.00
C ASP A 540 -2.88 9.57 18.17
N ALA A 541 -2.46 10.63 17.46
CA ALA A 541 -3.09 11.94 17.56
C ALA A 541 -4.40 12.06 16.74
N THR A 542 -4.53 11.36 15.62
CA THR A 542 -5.62 11.57 14.65
C THR A 542 -6.48 10.33 14.37
N GLY A 543 -6.00 9.14 14.72
CA GLY A 543 -6.59 7.86 14.32
C GLY A 543 -6.36 7.48 12.86
N LEU A 544 -5.60 8.28 12.09
CA LEU A 544 -5.37 8.05 10.66
C LEU A 544 -4.05 7.32 10.43
N ALA A 545 -4.13 6.13 9.83
CA ALA A 545 -2.95 5.44 9.33
C ALA A 545 -2.40 6.15 8.08
N LEU A 546 -1.07 6.31 8.01
CA LEU A 546 -0.42 6.85 6.82
C LEU A 546 -0.12 5.74 5.83
N LYS A 547 -0.73 5.81 4.65
CA LYS A 547 -0.47 4.85 3.57
C LYS A 547 0.72 5.30 2.74
N GLU A 548 1.86 4.63 2.92
CA GLU A 548 3.08 4.90 2.14
C GLU A 548 2.88 4.58 0.66
N GLY A 549 3.52 5.37 -0.20
CA GLY A 549 3.60 5.16 -1.63
C GLY A 549 4.99 5.56 -2.15
N TYR A 550 5.48 4.80 -3.11
CA TYR A 550 6.78 4.95 -3.74
C TYR A 550 6.64 5.11 -5.25
N GLY A 551 7.44 6.02 -5.78
CA GLY A 551 7.66 6.25 -7.20
C GLY A 551 8.63 7.42 -7.39
N GLN A 552 8.95 7.70 -8.65
CA GLN A 552 9.96 8.67 -9.05
C GLN A 552 9.38 9.70 -10.01
N THR A 553 10.17 10.69 -10.43
CA THR A 553 9.74 11.66 -11.45
C THR A 553 9.42 10.95 -12.76
N GLU A 554 10.12 9.85 -13.02
CA GLU A 554 10.04 8.95 -14.17
C GLU A 554 8.79 8.05 -14.16
N THR A 555 8.10 7.92 -13.03
CA THR A 555 7.02 6.94 -12.87
C THR A 555 5.75 7.57 -12.30
N THR A 556 4.70 6.75 -12.20
CA THR A 556 3.60 6.98 -11.25
C THR A 556 3.79 6.11 -10.01
N LEU A 557 2.71 5.66 -9.37
CA LEU A 557 2.75 4.84 -8.16
C LEU A 557 3.25 3.42 -8.46
N VAL A 558 4.49 3.13 -8.04
CA VAL A 558 5.18 1.86 -8.29
C VAL A 558 4.90 0.86 -7.17
N ILE A 559 5.11 1.25 -5.91
CA ILE A 559 4.86 0.38 -4.75
C ILE A 559 4.02 1.18 -3.76
N ALA A 560 2.99 0.58 -3.17
CA ALA A 560 2.12 1.29 -2.25
C ALA A 560 1.37 0.40 -1.28
N ASN A 561 0.95 1.00 -0.17
CA ASN A 561 -0.12 0.48 0.67
C ASN A 561 -1.48 0.89 0.07
N LEU A 562 -1.97 0.13 -0.91
CA LEU A 562 -3.26 0.39 -1.56
C LEU A 562 -4.44 0.19 -0.60
N TYR A 563 -5.55 0.87 -0.86
CA TYR A 563 -6.81 0.65 -0.17
C TYR A 563 -7.24 -0.83 -0.31
N GLY A 564 -7.75 -1.40 0.78
CA GLY A 564 -8.07 -2.83 0.87
C GLY A 564 -6.87 -3.73 1.20
N THR A 565 -5.63 -3.21 1.21
CA THR A 565 -4.46 -3.93 1.73
C THR A 565 -4.17 -3.55 3.18
N LYS A 566 -3.50 -4.44 3.92
CA LYS A 566 -3.09 -4.18 5.31
C LYS A 566 -1.75 -3.46 5.32
N GLU A 567 -1.67 -2.25 5.84
CA GLU A 567 -0.37 -1.57 5.96
C GLU A 567 0.59 -2.29 6.94
N LYS A 568 1.88 -2.24 6.62
CA LYS A 568 2.98 -2.60 7.53
C LYS A 568 3.84 -1.35 7.77
N PRO A 569 3.85 -0.77 8.98
CA PRO A 569 4.66 0.42 9.27
C PRO A 569 6.14 0.20 8.90
N GLY A 570 6.71 1.15 8.14
CA GLY A 570 8.09 1.08 7.65
C GLY A 570 8.26 0.34 6.32
N SER A 571 7.20 -0.29 5.79
CA SER A 571 7.18 -0.83 4.43
C SER A 571 6.56 0.16 3.44
N MET A 572 7.14 0.21 2.25
CA MET A 572 6.56 0.94 1.10
C MET A 572 5.24 0.33 0.63
N GLY A 573 4.95 -0.92 1.00
CA GLY A 573 3.75 -1.65 0.62
C GLY A 573 4.02 -2.73 -0.43
N LEU A 574 2.99 -3.02 -1.24
CA LEU A 574 3.01 -4.05 -2.28
C LEU A 574 3.24 -3.42 -3.67
N PRO A 575 3.74 -4.19 -4.64
CA PRO A 575 3.78 -3.79 -6.04
C PRO A 575 2.42 -3.29 -6.53
N SER A 576 2.43 -2.14 -7.19
CA SER A 576 1.28 -1.64 -7.94
C SER A 576 0.94 -2.60 -9.08
N PRO A 577 -0.33 -3.03 -9.23
CA PRO A 577 -0.76 -3.85 -10.36
C PRO A 577 -0.52 -3.22 -11.74
N LEU A 578 -0.19 -1.93 -11.80
CA LEU A 578 0.17 -1.22 -13.03
C LEU A 578 1.54 -1.67 -13.61
N TYR A 579 2.45 -2.16 -12.77
CA TYR A 579 3.83 -2.39 -13.13
C TYR A 579 4.28 -3.81 -12.79
N ASP A 580 5.04 -4.44 -13.69
CA ASP A 580 5.74 -5.69 -13.42
C ASP A 580 7.05 -5.39 -12.66
N ILE A 581 7.00 -5.47 -11.33
CA ILE A 581 8.08 -5.05 -10.44
C ILE A 581 8.86 -6.27 -9.94
N ASP A 582 10.18 -6.17 -9.94
CA ASP A 582 11.07 -7.18 -9.37
C ASP A 582 12.23 -6.56 -8.58
N LEU A 583 12.93 -7.38 -7.80
CA LEU A 583 14.19 -7.04 -7.15
C LEU A 583 15.33 -7.83 -7.81
N VAL A 584 16.35 -7.15 -8.32
CA VAL A 584 17.48 -7.80 -9.01
C VAL A 584 18.83 -7.54 -8.35
N ASP A 585 19.76 -8.49 -8.51
CA ASP A 585 21.15 -8.34 -8.13
C ASP A 585 21.95 -7.52 -9.18
N ALA A 586 23.26 -7.40 -8.96
CA ALA A 586 24.15 -6.66 -9.85
C ALA A 586 24.31 -7.30 -11.25
N ASP A 587 23.98 -8.59 -11.40
CA ASP A 587 23.99 -9.30 -12.67
C ASP A 587 22.61 -9.26 -13.37
N GLY A 588 21.63 -8.55 -12.78
CA GLY A 588 20.27 -8.43 -13.29
C GLY A 588 19.38 -9.65 -13.01
N LYS A 589 19.79 -10.54 -12.10
CA LYS A 589 19.00 -11.73 -11.73
C LYS A 589 18.08 -11.45 -10.54
N PRO A 590 16.86 -12.00 -10.52
CA PRO A 590 15.96 -11.85 -9.37
C PRO A 590 16.58 -12.34 -8.07
N VAL A 591 16.42 -11.59 -6.98
CA VAL A 591 16.88 -12.00 -5.65
C VAL A 591 15.78 -12.76 -4.88
N PRO A 592 16.14 -13.73 -4.01
CA PRO A 592 15.17 -14.38 -3.13
C PRO A 592 14.51 -13.43 -2.12
N THR A 593 13.38 -13.84 -1.57
CA THR A 593 12.75 -13.18 -0.41
C THR A 593 13.75 -13.05 0.74
N GLY A 594 13.76 -11.88 1.39
CA GLY A 594 14.69 -11.52 2.46
C GLY A 594 16.05 -10.97 1.99
N GLU A 595 16.36 -11.05 0.70
CA GLU A 595 17.61 -10.50 0.15
C GLU A 595 17.41 -9.10 -0.44
N THR A 596 18.45 -8.26 -0.34
CA THR A 596 18.44 -6.90 -0.90
C THR A 596 18.79 -6.91 -2.40
N GLY A 597 17.91 -6.32 -3.21
CA GLY A 597 18.09 -6.11 -4.64
C GLY A 597 17.65 -4.71 -5.09
N GLU A 598 17.96 -4.35 -6.33
CA GLU A 598 17.48 -3.11 -6.96
C GLU A 598 16.04 -3.29 -7.42
N ILE A 599 15.17 -2.31 -7.13
CA ILE A 599 13.82 -2.25 -7.67
C ILE A 599 13.90 -1.97 -9.18
N VAL A 600 13.34 -2.86 -9.98
CA VAL A 600 13.25 -2.69 -11.44
C VAL A 600 11.82 -2.87 -11.92
N ILE A 601 11.48 -2.22 -13.04
CA ILE A 601 10.21 -2.42 -13.74
C ILE A 601 10.48 -3.13 -15.06
N ARG A 602 9.90 -4.32 -15.25
CA ARG A 602 10.01 -5.07 -16.50
C ARG A 602 9.08 -4.49 -17.54
N VAL A 603 9.59 -4.29 -18.76
CA VAL A 603 8.81 -3.70 -19.87
C VAL A 603 8.68 -4.63 -21.08
N ASN A 604 8.93 -5.92 -20.88
CA ASN A 604 8.84 -6.95 -21.93
C ASN A 604 7.43 -7.08 -22.52
N GLY A 605 6.39 -6.66 -21.79
CA GLY A 605 4.99 -6.63 -22.23
C GLY A 605 4.58 -5.34 -22.97
N GLY A 606 5.52 -4.41 -23.18
CA GLY A 606 5.24 -3.06 -23.71
C GLY A 606 5.45 -1.98 -22.64
N MET A 607 5.41 -0.72 -23.07
CA MET A 607 5.57 0.43 -22.17
C MET A 607 4.28 0.65 -21.35
N PRO A 608 4.29 0.47 -20.02
CA PRO A 608 3.12 0.73 -19.19
C PRO A 608 2.76 2.22 -19.17
N CYS A 609 1.47 2.54 -19.11
CA CYS A 609 1.03 3.92 -18.92
C CYS A 609 1.60 4.48 -17.60
N GLY A 610 2.05 5.73 -17.62
CA GLY A 610 2.62 6.38 -16.44
C GLY A 610 4.14 6.24 -16.29
N LEU A 611 4.80 5.37 -17.06
CA LEU A 611 6.26 5.34 -17.14
C LEU A 611 6.73 6.34 -18.21
N PHE A 612 7.82 7.07 -17.91
CA PHE A 612 8.40 8.05 -18.82
C PHE A 612 8.87 7.43 -20.15
N LYS A 613 9.02 8.26 -21.18
CA LYS A 613 9.55 7.86 -22.49
C LYS A 613 11.07 7.72 -22.42
N GLU A 614 11.74 8.78 -21.99
CA GLU A 614 13.19 8.90 -22.01
C GLU A 614 13.67 10.10 -21.18
N TYR A 615 14.99 10.19 -21.00
CA TYR A 615 15.62 11.44 -20.62
C TYR A 615 15.89 12.26 -21.88
N TYR A 616 15.13 13.33 -22.07
CA TYR A 616 15.18 14.16 -23.27
C TYR A 616 16.58 14.78 -23.47
N ASN A 617 17.09 14.69 -24.70
CA ASN A 617 18.46 15.09 -25.06
C ASN A 617 19.54 14.44 -24.18
N ASP A 618 19.32 13.20 -23.74
CA ASP A 618 20.25 12.44 -22.91
C ASP A 618 20.14 10.93 -23.19
N SER A 619 20.60 10.52 -24.38
CA SER A 619 20.52 9.13 -24.83
C SER A 619 21.34 8.18 -23.95
N GLU A 620 22.47 8.63 -23.41
CA GLU A 620 23.29 7.84 -22.49
C GLU A 620 22.56 7.58 -21.17
N ALA A 621 22.00 8.62 -20.53
CA ALA A 621 21.21 8.43 -19.32
C ALA A 621 19.99 7.54 -19.58
N THR A 622 19.37 7.67 -20.75
CA THR A 622 18.22 6.86 -21.17
C THR A 622 18.62 5.39 -21.30
N GLN A 623 19.69 5.09 -22.03
CA GLN A 623 20.20 3.72 -22.18
C GLN A 623 20.59 3.09 -20.85
N ASN A 624 21.20 3.87 -19.95
CA ASN A 624 21.59 3.39 -18.62
C ASN A 624 20.37 3.07 -17.74
N ALA A 625 19.28 3.84 -17.85
CA ALA A 625 18.04 3.55 -17.14
C ALA A 625 17.24 2.41 -17.79
N TRP A 626 17.36 2.23 -19.09
CA TRP A 626 16.66 1.23 -19.90
C TRP A 626 17.58 0.08 -20.34
N ALA A 627 18.32 -0.49 -19.38
CA ALA A 627 19.25 -1.59 -19.64
C ALA A 627 18.57 -2.96 -19.45
N GLY A 628 18.97 -3.96 -20.25
CA GLY A 628 18.56 -5.36 -20.01
C GLY A 628 17.06 -5.66 -20.15
N GLY A 629 16.28 -4.80 -20.82
CA GLY A 629 14.82 -4.98 -20.98
C GLY A 629 13.99 -4.56 -19.76
N VAL A 630 14.60 -3.81 -18.84
CA VAL A 630 13.94 -3.27 -17.65
C VAL A 630 14.24 -1.79 -17.48
N TYR A 631 13.40 -1.10 -16.72
CA TYR A 631 13.70 0.21 -16.15
C TYR A 631 14.38 0.04 -14.78
N HIS A 632 15.57 0.62 -14.63
CA HIS A 632 16.34 0.65 -13.40
C HIS A 632 16.01 1.91 -12.58
N THR A 633 15.44 1.72 -11.39
CA THR A 633 15.09 2.84 -10.49
C THR A 633 16.31 3.41 -9.77
N GLY A 634 17.37 2.61 -9.59
CA GLY A 634 18.51 2.93 -8.72
C GLY A 634 18.20 2.94 -7.22
N ASP A 635 17.06 2.39 -6.81
CA ASP A 635 16.64 2.26 -5.42
C ASP A 635 16.71 0.79 -4.96
N MET A 636 17.31 0.56 -3.79
CA MET A 636 17.48 -0.78 -3.21
C MET A 636 16.38 -1.07 -2.19
N ALA A 637 15.83 -2.27 -2.26
CA ALA A 637 14.88 -2.79 -1.29
C ALA A 637 15.08 -4.29 -1.04
N TRP A 638 14.42 -4.82 -0.02
CA TRP A 638 14.21 -6.26 0.13
C TRP A 638 12.71 -6.54 0.23
N ARG A 639 12.30 -7.76 -0.13
CA ARG A 639 10.91 -8.21 -0.09
C ARG A 639 10.72 -9.23 1.02
N ASP A 640 9.69 -9.07 1.84
CA ASP A 640 9.34 -10.03 2.90
C ASP A 640 8.48 -11.20 2.40
N GLU A 641 8.18 -12.15 3.29
CA GLU A 641 7.44 -13.38 2.97
C GLU A 641 5.99 -13.12 2.53
N ASP A 642 5.43 -11.97 2.90
CA ASP A 642 4.08 -11.52 2.49
C ASP A 642 4.12 -10.66 1.22
N GLY A 643 5.31 -10.47 0.63
CA GLY A 643 5.51 -9.72 -0.62
C GLY A 643 5.70 -8.21 -0.44
N TYR A 644 5.79 -7.70 0.80
CA TYR A 644 5.96 -6.27 1.07
C TYR A 644 7.40 -5.83 0.85
N PHE A 645 7.56 -4.63 0.30
CA PHE A 645 8.88 -4.06 -0.03
C PHE A 645 9.34 -3.10 1.06
N TRP A 646 10.59 -3.26 1.45
CA TRP A 646 11.24 -2.51 2.52
C TRP A 646 12.41 -1.73 1.94
N TYR A 647 12.31 -0.41 1.95
CA TYR A 647 13.34 0.48 1.40
C TYR A 647 14.64 0.37 2.20
N VAL A 648 15.76 0.30 1.50
CA VAL A 648 17.10 0.25 2.12
C VAL A 648 17.83 1.58 1.90
N SER A 649 18.12 1.92 0.65
CA SER A 649 18.77 3.18 0.26
C SER A 649 18.80 3.31 -1.26
N ARG A 650 19.32 4.44 -1.74
CA ARG A 650 19.85 4.53 -3.10
C ARG A 650 21.05 3.59 -3.29
N CYS A 651 21.21 3.04 -4.49
CA CYS A 651 22.36 2.19 -4.83
C CYS A 651 23.71 2.85 -4.49
N ASP A 652 23.83 4.16 -4.72
CA ASP A 652 25.04 4.95 -4.52
C ASP A 652 25.27 5.42 -3.07
N ASP A 653 24.28 5.24 -2.18
CA ASP A 653 24.36 5.62 -0.77
C ASP A 653 24.63 4.45 0.20
N ILE A 654 24.71 3.21 -0.30
CA ILE A 654 25.07 2.04 0.52
C ILE A 654 26.47 2.19 1.09
N ILE A 655 26.58 2.12 2.43
CA ILE A 655 27.86 2.17 3.14
C ILE A 655 28.46 0.76 3.17
N LYS A 656 29.69 0.61 2.67
CA LYS A 656 30.43 -0.65 2.67
C LYS A 656 31.49 -0.62 3.76
N SER A 657 31.16 -1.17 4.95
CA SER A 657 32.06 -1.19 6.11
C SER A 657 32.42 -2.60 6.51
N SER A 658 33.69 -2.98 6.45
CA SER A 658 34.19 -4.31 6.85
C SER A 658 33.44 -5.49 6.20
N GLY A 659 33.04 -5.35 4.93
CA GLY A 659 32.28 -6.36 4.19
C GLY A 659 30.75 -6.31 4.40
N TYR A 660 30.25 -5.52 5.36
CA TYR A 660 28.82 -5.30 5.55
C TYR A 660 28.30 -4.22 4.61
N ARG A 661 27.08 -4.42 4.09
CA ARG A 661 26.29 -3.40 3.40
C ARG A 661 25.34 -2.77 4.41
N ILE A 662 25.54 -1.49 4.68
CA ILE A 662 24.82 -0.76 5.71
C ILE A 662 23.97 0.31 5.03
N GLY A 663 22.65 0.19 5.18
CA GLY A 663 21.70 1.21 4.72
C GLY A 663 21.71 2.40 5.69
N PRO A 664 21.96 3.64 5.22
CA PRO A 664 21.96 4.82 6.10
C PRO A 664 20.60 5.09 6.75
N PHE A 665 19.50 4.79 6.06
CA PHE A 665 18.15 5.14 6.50
C PHE A 665 17.72 4.46 7.83
N GLU A 666 18.12 3.21 8.04
CA GLU A 666 17.83 2.49 9.29
C GLU A 666 18.46 3.19 10.50
N ILE A 667 19.70 3.66 10.35
CA ILE A 667 20.44 4.36 11.40
C ILE A 667 19.85 5.76 11.61
N GLU A 668 19.53 6.47 10.52
CA GLU A 668 18.84 7.77 10.58
C GLU A 668 17.53 7.65 11.37
N SER A 669 16.74 6.59 11.11
CA SER A 669 15.46 6.36 11.78
C SER A 669 15.60 6.20 13.29
N VAL A 670 16.57 5.41 13.75
CA VAL A 670 16.86 5.21 15.18
C VAL A 670 17.37 6.50 15.83
N ILE A 671 18.23 7.27 15.15
CA ILE A 671 18.74 8.54 15.69
C ILE A 671 17.62 9.57 15.84
N MET A 672 16.65 9.58 14.93
CA MET A 672 15.51 10.52 14.96
C MET A 672 14.58 10.34 16.16
N GLU A 673 14.60 9.18 16.84
CA GLU A 673 13.84 8.93 18.08
C GLU A 673 14.35 9.75 19.27
N LEU A 674 15.57 10.30 19.19
CA LEU A 674 16.15 11.12 20.23
C LEU A 674 15.50 12.52 20.24
N PRO A 675 15.03 13.02 21.40
CA PRO A 675 14.18 14.23 21.47
C PRO A 675 14.89 15.52 21.06
N PHE A 676 16.22 15.53 21.07
CA PHE A 676 17.03 16.68 20.68
C PHE A 676 17.43 16.68 19.20
N VAL A 677 17.08 15.66 18.42
CA VAL A 677 17.39 15.55 16.99
C VAL A 677 16.26 16.16 16.17
N LEU A 678 16.60 17.11 15.30
CA LEU A 678 15.67 17.71 14.33
C LEU A 678 15.75 17.00 12.97
N GLU A 679 16.97 16.80 12.48
CA GLU A 679 17.27 16.05 11.24
C GLU A 679 18.57 15.27 11.39
N CYS A 680 18.69 14.17 10.66
CA CYS A 680 19.90 13.36 10.64
C CYS A 680 20.19 12.90 9.21
N ALA A 681 21.47 12.92 8.84
CA ALA A 681 21.99 12.27 7.63
C ALA A 681 23.10 11.31 8.00
N VAL A 682 22.99 10.07 7.55
CA VAL A 682 24.03 9.05 7.72
C VAL A 682 24.77 8.83 6.41
N THR A 683 26.09 8.85 6.47
CA THR A 683 26.97 8.67 5.31
C THR A 683 28.15 7.76 5.64
N GLY A 684 28.72 7.14 4.61
CA GLY A 684 29.96 6.40 4.70
C GLY A 684 31.14 7.31 4.42
N VAL A 685 32.11 7.35 5.34
CA VAL A 685 33.38 8.06 5.13
C VAL A 685 34.54 7.06 5.03
N PRO A 686 35.58 7.33 4.21
CA PRO A 686 36.70 6.42 4.04
C PRO A 686 37.39 6.06 5.37
N ASP A 687 37.77 4.79 5.51
CA ASP A 687 38.55 4.27 6.63
C ASP A 687 39.58 3.27 6.11
N GLU A 688 40.83 3.44 6.51
CA GLU A 688 41.96 2.66 5.97
C GLU A 688 41.83 1.15 6.20
N VAL A 689 41.12 0.74 7.25
CA VAL A 689 41.00 -0.68 7.64
C VAL A 689 39.67 -1.26 7.20
N ARG A 690 38.60 -0.46 7.25
CA ARG A 690 37.21 -0.92 7.07
C ARG A 690 36.63 -0.60 5.69
N GLY A 691 37.39 0.08 4.84
CA GLY A 691 36.91 0.67 3.59
C GLY A 691 36.12 1.95 3.88
N GLN A 692 35.00 1.82 4.59
CA GLN A 692 34.24 2.95 5.11
C GLN A 692 33.85 2.75 6.58
N VAL A 693 33.58 3.83 7.30
CA VAL A 693 32.88 3.85 8.59
C VAL A 693 31.65 4.74 8.53
N VAL A 694 30.69 4.46 9.41
CA VAL A 694 29.42 5.21 9.50
C VAL A 694 29.65 6.55 10.21
N ARG A 695 29.25 7.65 9.57
CA ARG A 695 29.17 9.01 10.12
C ARG A 695 27.71 9.46 10.18
N ALA A 696 27.28 9.98 11.34
CA ALA A 696 26.00 10.66 11.49
C ALA A 696 26.23 12.17 11.62
N THR A 697 25.59 12.95 10.74
CA THR A 697 25.57 14.41 10.78
C THR A 697 24.17 14.85 11.21
N ILE A 698 24.08 15.59 12.32
CA ILE A 698 22.83 15.84 13.04
C ILE A 698 22.57 17.34 13.15
N VAL A 699 21.34 17.75 12.83
CA VAL A 699 20.83 19.08 13.17
C VAL A 699 20.03 18.97 14.47
N PRO A 700 20.38 19.70 15.52
CA PRO A 700 19.63 19.66 16.77
C PRO A 700 18.34 20.50 16.69
N VAL A 701 17.39 20.22 17.58
CA VAL A 701 16.21 21.09 17.76
C VAL A 701 16.62 22.49 18.24
N LYS A 702 15.86 23.51 17.85
CA LYS A 702 16.15 24.90 18.20
C LYS A 702 16.27 25.07 19.73
N GLY A 703 17.38 25.68 20.16
CA GLY A 703 17.66 25.95 21.57
C GLY A 703 18.38 24.81 22.32
N TYR A 704 18.61 23.66 21.67
CA TYR A 704 19.47 22.61 22.22
C TYR A 704 20.95 22.91 21.90
N VAL A 705 21.82 22.74 22.89
CA VAL A 705 23.27 22.93 22.75
C VAL A 705 23.96 21.56 22.83
N PRO A 706 24.51 21.04 21.72
CA PRO A 706 25.17 19.74 21.70
C PRO A 706 26.42 19.67 22.59
N THR A 707 26.66 18.51 23.20
CA THR A 707 27.81 18.23 24.08
C THR A 707 28.52 16.93 23.68
N GLU A 708 29.72 16.68 24.22
CA GLU A 708 30.38 15.38 24.04
C GLU A 708 29.54 14.21 24.59
N GLU A 709 28.74 14.46 25.63
CA GLU A 709 27.79 13.48 26.14
C GLU A 709 26.67 13.20 25.15
N SER A 710 26.22 14.21 24.40
CA SER A 710 25.23 14.05 23.32
C SER A 710 25.71 13.08 22.25
N VAL A 711 27.00 13.16 21.88
CA VAL A 711 27.64 12.21 20.95
C VAL A 711 27.59 10.78 21.50
N LYS A 712 27.95 10.59 22.78
CA LYS A 712 27.93 9.26 23.41
C LYS A 712 26.51 8.70 23.50
N ILE A 713 25.52 9.54 23.80
CA ILE A 713 24.10 9.15 23.81
C ILE A 713 23.69 8.63 22.44
N VAL A 714 23.97 9.37 21.35
CA VAL A 714 23.66 8.93 19.99
C VAL A 714 24.31 7.58 19.69
N GLN A 715 25.60 7.43 19.97
CA GLN A 715 26.33 6.19 19.69
C GLN A 715 25.78 5.00 20.48
N GLU A 716 25.51 5.18 21.77
CA GLU A 716 25.01 4.11 22.64
C GLU A 716 23.57 3.74 22.31
N TYR A 717 22.75 4.73 21.98
CA TYR A 717 21.37 4.52 21.55
C TYR A 717 21.32 3.66 20.28
N VAL A 718 22.12 4.00 19.26
CA VAL A 718 22.16 3.20 18.04
C VAL A 718 22.74 1.80 18.28
N LYS A 719 23.77 1.65 19.12
CA LYS A 719 24.33 0.31 19.46
C LYS A 719 23.33 -0.62 20.12
N THR A 720 22.43 -0.07 20.93
CA THR A 720 21.44 -0.85 21.69
C THR A 720 20.18 -1.15 20.88
N HIS A 721 19.91 -0.41 19.80
CA HIS A 721 18.70 -0.51 18.99
C HIS A 721 18.95 -1.01 17.56
N THR A 722 20.21 -1.22 17.17
CA THR A 722 20.60 -1.78 15.86
C THR A 722 21.68 -2.84 15.99
N ALA A 723 22.01 -3.53 14.89
CA ALA A 723 23.13 -4.47 14.90
C ALA A 723 24.46 -3.75 15.25
N PRO A 724 25.35 -4.34 16.08
CA PRO A 724 26.52 -3.65 16.63
C PRO A 724 27.52 -3.06 15.63
N TYR A 725 27.47 -3.44 14.36
CA TYR A 725 28.32 -2.88 13.30
C TYR A 725 27.74 -1.63 12.62
N LYS A 726 26.46 -1.29 12.87
CA LYS A 726 25.74 -0.18 12.22
C LYS A 726 25.90 1.16 12.94
N TYR A 727 26.34 1.18 14.21
CA TYR A 727 26.43 2.42 14.97
C TYR A 727 27.40 3.45 14.34
N PRO A 728 27.07 4.75 14.41
CA PRO A 728 27.93 5.79 13.87
C PRO A 728 29.22 5.90 14.70
N ARG A 729 30.36 5.64 14.07
CA ARG A 729 31.68 5.84 14.69
C ARG A 729 32.02 7.31 14.81
N ILE A 730 31.44 8.14 13.95
CA ILE A 730 31.60 9.59 13.94
C ILE A 730 30.21 10.20 14.09
N VAL A 731 30.04 11.12 15.04
CA VAL A 731 28.82 11.92 15.20
C VAL A 731 29.23 13.39 15.18
N GLU A 732 28.57 14.16 14.34
CA GLU A 732 28.83 15.57 14.16
C GLU A 732 27.52 16.35 14.25
N PHE A 733 27.52 17.45 14.99
CA PHE A 733 26.39 18.36 15.06
C PHE A 733 26.66 19.57 14.16
N VAL A 734 25.67 19.93 13.34
CA VAL A 734 25.74 21.05 12.39
C VAL A 734 24.48 21.91 12.50
N ASP A 735 24.57 23.15 12.05
CA ASP A 735 23.41 24.05 12.03
C ASP A 735 22.38 23.67 10.95
N GLU A 736 22.85 23.12 9.82
CA GLU A 736 22.01 22.68 8.70
C GLU A 736 22.65 21.56 7.87
N LEU A 737 21.80 20.77 7.20
CA LEU A 737 22.23 19.77 6.21
C LEU A 737 22.15 20.35 4.79
N PRO A 738 23.11 20.04 3.88
CA PRO A 738 23.01 20.43 2.49
C PRO A 738 21.81 19.74 1.83
N LYS A 739 20.96 20.51 1.17
CA LYS A 739 19.72 20.03 0.54
C LYS A 739 19.59 20.52 -0.90
N THR A 740 18.88 19.74 -1.71
CA THR A 740 18.35 20.19 -3.00
C THR A 740 17.33 21.30 -2.80
N ILE A 741 16.95 21.99 -3.87
CA ILE A 741 15.87 23.00 -3.86
C ILE A 741 14.53 22.39 -3.38
N SER A 742 14.31 21.09 -3.58
CA SER A 742 13.11 20.39 -3.08
C SER A 742 13.22 19.94 -1.62
N GLY A 743 14.28 20.31 -0.90
CA GLY A 743 14.50 19.94 0.50
C GLY A 743 15.11 18.54 0.74
N LYS A 744 15.40 17.75 -0.31
CA LYS A 744 16.06 16.44 -0.15
C LYS A 744 17.52 16.60 0.26
N ILE A 745 17.99 15.83 1.25
CA ILE A 745 19.38 15.84 1.72
C ILE A 745 20.33 15.38 0.59
N LYS A 746 21.41 16.14 0.35
CA LYS A 746 22.47 15.82 -0.61
C LYS A 746 23.61 15.09 0.09
N ARG A 747 23.50 13.77 0.25
CA ARG A 747 24.52 12.95 0.93
C ARG A 747 25.91 13.01 0.28
N VAL A 748 25.98 13.19 -1.05
CA VAL A 748 27.25 13.41 -1.77
C VAL A 748 27.99 14.65 -1.23
N ASP A 749 27.28 15.75 -1.01
CA ASP A 749 27.88 16.99 -0.50
C ASP A 749 28.36 16.84 0.94
N ILE A 750 27.66 16.03 1.75
CA ILE A 750 28.09 15.70 3.13
C ILE A 750 29.35 14.84 3.12
N ARG A 751 29.44 13.85 2.23
CA ARG A 751 30.62 12.97 2.09
C ARG A 751 31.88 13.73 1.66
N ASN A 752 31.70 14.79 0.87
CA ASN A 752 32.81 15.59 0.35
C ASN A 752 33.31 16.67 1.33
N ARG A 753 32.67 16.81 2.50
CA ARG A 753 33.09 17.67 3.61
C ARG A 753 33.80 16.84 4.67
#